data_AF-F8CEH5-F1
#
_entry.id   AF-F8CEH5-F1
#
_cell.length_a   1.000
_cell.length_b   1.000
_cell.length_c   1.000
_cell.angle_alpha   90.00
_cell.angle_beta   90.00
_cell.angle_gamma   90.00
#
_symmetry.space_group_name_H-M   'P 1'
#
loop_
_entity.id
_entity.type
_entity.pdbx_description
1 polymer ?
#
loop_
_entity_poly.entity_id
_entity_poly.type
_entity_poly.pdbx_seq_one_letter_code
_entity_poly.pdbx_strand_id
1 'polypeptide(L)'
;MPYLPLRCDWTHFAPSQETLAVTYDPPDAGRLVSVRLEVRDHANVLVYRSDALDCQGGPAAVAWTGALNVGNDAVQEPFATPLRAPYTLQVDAVIEPEAREGLRQPEDLPNTWLDPVMACEARRDQSLPEEEARALPPPPPTTARVDVLYHSVEVVRGPWLATGEALTRGTPASICHKLNQLGYYAGPPARAAAGTTDLLDKARERFRRNHGDLRSIAAATNANFEDALDGALGHAHGALPTLTDDQSAPIPEGTAIPQGNNDPLRVYVEAVGFDEDLANQTDEFLRQIPPNRSRGAINWSALHNKTASEAAKLNRPLVPLEAVIYLKGHDDRRVAAPRAVGEVRVDWSADEPGEDLSHLPLNDRVHTGTRTYVGRVLRSNHVDLHHDGGTNCPAAYGGIRTAANNFRNPFWREPQPYAPYAVPTEDAAAATIWVPAYTNDGAHPNRVGRAGVYLQPSLIAGDRYKVRARLSYQGRPNAMALEAANPVCQYETKPIVVWRRVEVFGVVGWPLRNHGALPAKCQARYAESFLQVDFSRTRYQAITAVLTHQDYVDWLAHIEVHATPVIGPLRAVLDATTLHDACPIVLRNPNAALSSGQKNNLYFFTNNMFSELVSAPNVPSAGGFLLDRIAQRMRTGHAPCGGIIMLEYKLSDDIKEALRTSDGGDVPTTSNGNGALMGIIDQDVNANADFVFTHEVGHCFWLTHHEAASGVVPQHHDQFDHNCMMSYPDWDGRRPQYPHQAPATFDPHFCGKCNLKLRGWDITHADILALDQPTFPDQLSALFYYDRADPGLRWDVELAHVQDAFTRVSRGLFRERFFDRNADFDTWMTDLGNCDIYHHVTHGNVRCAKHKVRVASMGTAVPRYPTWCRNDGAKVNRLTAEEQDLCTRTGFDPAPLTEWAKSSLITPKTYWHDLSSVIQWTVDLNDSSQDIEFTYEQLQQAFKQGRKAPRLLAFFSSCLLGWERRFAELFISRGTPYVIAFRSRYQTTQALPFSQRFYRVLRDNDFAPDAIQRAFMTAAGDHPHAEPCLFTAQGITRCSAATRGGQAAFQGCDWSSDAFDAPRFPNP
;
A
#
# COMPACT_ATOMS: atom_id res chain seq x y z
N MET A 1 -23.33 70.17 2.67
CA MET A 1 -21.96 70.36 2.16
C MET A 1 -21.91 69.78 0.76
N PRO A 2 -21.25 70.42 -0.22
CA PRO A 2 -21.13 69.85 -1.56
C PRO A 2 -20.18 68.66 -1.49
N TYR A 3 -20.70 67.46 -1.74
CA TYR A 3 -19.88 66.27 -1.88
C TYR A 3 -19.25 66.24 -3.29
N LEU A 4 -17.99 65.80 -3.38
CA LEU A 4 -17.27 65.78 -4.65
C LEU A 4 -17.50 64.44 -5.37
N PRO A 5 -17.75 64.45 -6.69
CA PRO A 5 -17.68 63.25 -7.51
C PRO A 5 -16.33 62.57 -7.31
N LEU A 6 -16.35 61.29 -6.96
CA LEU A 6 -15.14 60.55 -6.60
C LEU A 6 -14.92 59.40 -7.58
N ARG A 7 -13.65 59.18 -7.93
CA ARG A 7 -13.20 58.06 -8.75
C ARG A 7 -12.02 57.39 -8.06
N CYS A 8 -12.13 56.07 -7.88
CA CYS A 8 -11.00 55.25 -7.47
C CYS A 8 -10.43 54.60 -8.72
N ASP A 9 -9.10 54.55 -8.81
CA ASP A 9 -8.43 53.91 -9.95
C ASP A 9 -8.71 52.40 -9.98
N TRP A 10 -8.99 51.80 -8.81
CA TRP A 10 -9.20 50.37 -8.64
C TRP A 10 -10.41 50.06 -7.75
N THR A 11 -11.04 48.91 -7.99
CA THR A 11 -12.13 48.38 -7.16
C THR A 11 -11.64 47.60 -5.95
N HIS A 12 -10.38 47.18 -5.95
CA HIS A 12 -9.71 46.49 -4.86
C HIS A 12 -8.20 46.71 -4.92
N PHE A 13 -7.50 46.48 -3.82
CA PHE A 13 -6.03 46.55 -3.72
C PHE A 13 -5.54 45.74 -2.50
N ALA A 14 -4.22 45.58 -2.37
CA ALA A 14 -3.55 44.94 -1.24
C ALA A 14 -2.92 46.00 -0.30
N PRO A 15 -3.58 46.36 0.81
CA PRO A 15 -3.07 47.34 1.78
C PRO A 15 -1.66 47.02 2.28
N SER A 16 -0.92 48.05 2.70
CA SER A 16 0.50 48.01 3.09
C SER A 16 1.52 47.78 1.96
N GLN A 17 1.11 47.22 0.82
CA GLN A 17 1.99 46.96 -0.33
C GLN A 17 1.62 47.85 -1.53
N GLU A 18 0.34 48.20 -1.66
CA GLU A 18 -0.19 49.04 -2.72
C GLU A 18 -0.74 50.35 -2.15
N THR A 19 -0.84 51.37 -3.00
CA THR A 19 -1.40 52.67 -2.66
C THR A 19 -2.54 52.98 -3.62
N LEU A 20 -3.75 53.09 -3.08
CA LEU A 20 -4.91 53.48 -3.86
C LEU A 20 -4.89 55.00 -4.09
N ALA A 21 -4.94 55.43 -5.35
CA ALA A 21 -5.16 56.81 -5.70
C ALA A 21 -6.67 57.10 -5.80
N VAL A 22 -7.11 58.10 -5.06
CA VAL A 22 -8.50 58.58 -5.02
C VAL A 22 -8.56 59.93 -5.70
N THR A 23 -9.12 59.97 -6.90
CA THR A 23 -9.29 61.21 -7.67
C THR A 23 -10.68 61.79 -7.44
N TYR A 24 -10.79 63.12 -7.45
CA TYR A 24 -12.05 63.82 -7.25
C TYR A 24 -12.12 65.05 -8.16
N ASP A 25 -13.33 65.44 -8.54
CA ASP A 25 -13.57 66.63 -9.35
C ASP A 25 -14.00 67.80 -8.44
N PRO A 26 -13.17 68.86 -8.26
CA PRO A 26 -13.55 70.00 -7.43
C PRO A 26 -14.65 70.86 -8.11
N PRO A 27 -15.59 71.44 -7.36
CA PRO A 27 -16.62 72.33 -7.88
C PRO A 27 -16.02 73.73 -8.02
N ASP A 28 -15.81 74.19 -9.26
CA ASP A 28 -15.28 75.50 -9.66
C ASP A 28 -13.94 75.93 -9.00
N ALA A 29 -12.95 76.22 -9.85
CA ALA A 29 -11.53 76.40 -9.54
C ALA A 29 -11.13 77.60 -8.63
N GLY A 30 -12.00 78.08 -7.74
CA GLY A 30 -11.69 79.24 -6.89
C GLY A 30 -12.30 79.25 -5.48
N ARG A 31 -12.99 78.20 -5.01
CA ARG A 31 -13.68 78.21 -3.71
C ARG A 31 -13.33 77.08 -2.74
N LEU A 32 -12.61 76.04 -3.19
CA LEU A 32 -12.19 74.94 -2.33
C LEU A 32 -10.80 75.21 -1.75
N VAL A 33 -10.67 75.19 -0.42
CA VAL A 33 -9.38 75.44 0.26
C VAL A 33 -8.65 74.12 0.49
N SER A 34 -9.35 73.10 0.99
CA SER A 34 -8.75 71.77 1.16
C SER A 34 -9.77 70.65 1.07
N VAL A 35 -9.30 69.43 0.79
CA VAL A 35 -10.10 68.20 0.84
C VAL A 35 -9.59 67.27 1.93
N ARG A 36 -10.46 66.36 2.38
CA ARG A 36 -10.12 65.30 3.33
C ARG A 36 -10.76 63.99 2.88
N LEU A 37 -9.98 62.92 2.85
CA LEU A 37 -10.49 61.57 2.63
C LEU A 37 -10.93 60.95 3.96
N GLU A 38 -12.19 60.55 4.04
CA GLU A 38 -12.73 59.68 5.07
C GLU A 38 -12.95 58.27 4.49
N VAL A 39 -12.53 57.25 5.23
CA VAL A 39 -12.79 55.85 4.86
C VAL A 39 -13.57 55.18 5.98
N ARG A 40 -14.65 54.51 5.60
CA ARG A 40 -15.55 53.78 6.50
C ARG A 40 -15.59 52.30 6.13
N ASP A 41 -15.70 51.42 7.11
CA ASP A 41 -15.82 49.96 6.88
C ASP A 41 -17.26 49.54 6.52
N HIS A 42 -17.50 48.23 6.39
CA HIS A 42 -18.83 47.67 6.10
C HIS A 42 -19.88 47.96 7.19
N ALA A 43 -19.45 48.28 8.42
CA ALA A 43 -20.31 48.68 9.52
C ALA A 43 -20.48 50.21 9.59
N ASN A 44 -19.99 50.93 8.58
CA ASN A 44 -19.99 52.38 8.45
C ASN A 44 -19.20 53.12 9.55
N VAL A 45 -18.27 52.41 10.22
CA VAL A 45 -17.36 52.97 11.22
C VAL A 45 -16.23 53.68 10.50
N LEU A 46 -15.91 54.92 10.91
CA LEU A 46 -14.75 55.66 10.38
C LEU A 46 -13.46 54.96 10.83
N VAL A 47 -12.64 54.54 9.87
CA VAL A 47 -11.39 53.78 10.10
C VAL A 47 -10.13 54.51 9.63
N TYR A 48 -10.28 55.49 8.73
CA TYR A 48 -9.18 56.34 8.32
C TYR A 48 -9.69 57.74 8.01
N ARG A 49 -8.85 58.72 8.32
CA ARG A 49 -9.04 60.13 7.97
C ARG A 49 -7.70 60.73 7.55
N SER A 50 -7.61 61.25 6.33
CA SER A 50 -6.40 61.97 5.89
C SER A 50 -6.28 63.32 6.59
N ASP A 51 -5.09 63.90 6.58
CA ASP A 51 -4.93 65.34 6.81
C ASP A 51 -5.66 66.13 5.71
N ALA A 52 -5.94 67.40 5.98
CA ALA A 52 -6.52 68.30 4.99
C ALA A 52 -5.47 68.62 3.91
N LEU A 53 -5.79 68.32 2.65
CA LEU A 53 -4.91 68.53 1.51
C LEU A 53 -5.31 69.80 0.76
N ASP A 54 -4.37 70.73 0.59
CA ASP A 54 -4.59 71.98 -0.14
C ASP A 54 -4.94 71.73 -1.62
N CYS A 55 -5.98 72.40 -2.10
CA CYS A 55 -6.52 72.25 -3.46
C CYS A 55 -6.06 73.34 -4.43
N GLN A 56 -5.17 74.26 -4.03
CA GLN A 56 -4.76 75.43 -4.84
C GLN A 56 -4.04 75.10 -6.17
N GLY A 57 -3.81 73.83 -6.51
CA GLY A 57 -3.15 73.38 -7.74
C GLY A 57 -3.99 72.59 -8.75
N GLY A 58 -5.30 72.40 -8.53
CA GLY A 58 -6.16 71.54 -9.36
C GLY A 58 -6.49 70.18 -8.72
N PRO A 59 -7.14 69.24 -9.44
CA PRO A 59 -7.50 67.94 -8.89
C PRO A 59 -6.24 67.16 -8.47
N ALA A 60 -6.05 66.99 -7.17
CA ALA A 60 -4.95 66.21 -6.60
C ALA A 60 -5.49 64.82 -6.21
N ALA A 61 -4.79 63.74 -6.58
CA ALA A 61 -5.14 62.42 -6.08
C ALA A 61 -4.80 62.31 -4.60
N VAL A 62 -5.76 61.86 -3.77
CA VAL A 62 -5.47 61.48 -2.38
C VAL A 62 -4.98 60.04 -2.36
N ALA A 63 -3.75 59.83 -1.92
CA ALA A 63 -3.15 58.51 -1.82
C ALA A 63 -3.52 57.83 -0.49
N TRP A 64 -4.04 56.61 -0.55
CA TRP A 64 -4.33 55.80 0.63
C TRP A 64 -3.63 54.43 0.54
N THR A 65 -2.70 54.18 1.45
CA THR A 65 -1.95 52.90 1.55
C THR A 65 -2.75 51.78 2.22
N GLY A 66 -4.01 52.05 2.56
CA GLY A 66 -4.82 51.20 3.42
C GLY A 66 -4.51 51.33 4.91
N ALA A 67 -3.60 52.21 5.33
CA ALA A 67 -3.34 52.44 6.76
C ALA A 67 -4.60 52.93 7.49
N LEU A 68 -4.77 52.54 8.75
CA LEU A 68 -5.84 53.00 9.63
C LEU A 68 -5.24 53.95 10.68
N ASN A 69 -5.91 55.09 10.96
CA ASN A 69 -5.30 56.15 11.78
C ASN A 69 -6.25 56.93 12.69
N VAL A 70 -7.54 56.56 12.75
CA VAL A 70 -8.45 57.13 13.75
C VAL A 70 -8.33 56.29 15.01
N GLY A 71 -7.80 56.90 16.08
CA GLY A 71 -7.57 56.29 17.40
C GLY A 71 -8.83 55.93 18.16
N ASN A 72 -9.79 55.29 17.48
CA ASN A 72 -10.93 54.66 18.09
C ASN A 72 -10.48 53.30 18.62
N ASP A 73 -10.70 53.04 19.92
CA ASP A 73 -10.37 51.76 20.57
C ASP A 73 -10.97 50.54 19.84
N ALA A 74 -11.97 50.76 18.99
CA ALA A 74 -12.64 49.75 18.17
C ALA A 74 -11.84 49.24 16.95
N VAL A 75 -10.71 49.86 16.59
CA VAL A 75 -9.88 49.45 15.44
C VAL A 75 -8.45 49.23 15.92
N GLN A 76 -8.05 47.97 16.11
CA GLN A 76 -6.68 47.63 16.55
C GLN A 76 -5.77 47.26 15.38
N GLU A 77 -6.32 47.06 14.18
CA GLU A 77 -5.55 46.69 13.00
C GLU A 77 -4.78 47.90 12.43
N PRO A 78 -3.51 47.73 12.03
CA PRO A 78 -2.72 48.83 11.46
C PRO A 78 -3.11 49.17 10.01
N PHE A 79 -3.75 48.23 9.31
CA PHE A 79 -4.17 48.38 7.92
C PHE A 79 -5.59 47.85 7.71
N ALA A 80 -6.24 48.32 6.65
CA ALA A 80 -7.46 47.76 6.12
C ALA A 80 -7.30 46.26 5.83
N THR A 81 -8.30 45.47 6.18
CA THR A 81 -8.30 44.01 6.07
C THR A 81 -9.55 43.55 5.33
N PRO A 82 -9.52 42.36 4.69
CA PRO A 82 -10.72 41.83 4.04
C PRO A 82 -11.89 41.66 5.01
N LEU A 83 -11.65 41.35 6.28
CA LEU A 83 -12.70 41.12 7.28
C LEU A 83 -13.60 42.34 7.52
N ARG A 84 -13.09 43.54 7.25
CA ARG A 84 -13.81 44.80 7.42
C ARG A 84 -14.32 45.37 6.09
N ALA A 85 -13.94 44.77 4.96
CA ALA A 85 -14.42 45.15 3.64
C ALA A 85 -15.92 44.82 3.44
N PRO A 86 -16.62 45.49 2.52
CA PRO A 86 -16.15 46.61 1.69
C PRO A 86 -15.82 47.88 2.49
N TYR A 87 -15.01 48.75 1.90
CA TYR A 87 -14.75 50.09 2.41
C TYR A 87 -15.48 51.14 1.57
N THR A 88 -16.06 52.14 2.23
CA THR A 88 -16.69 53.30 1.61
C THR A 88 -15.77 54.50 1.79
N LEU A 89 -15.33 55.06 0.67
CA LEU A 89 -14.48 56.23 0.60
C LEU A 89 -15.33 57.46 0.31
N GLN A 90 -15.07 58.53 1.04
CA GLN A 90 -15.78 59.81 0.92
C GLN A 90 -14.75 60.93 0.99
N VAL A 91 -14.80 61.87 0.04
CA VAL A 91 -13.96 63.08 0.10
C VAL A 91 -14.82 64.25 0.53
N ASP A 92 -14.51 64.79 1.71
CA ASP A 92 -15.16 65.95 2.27
C ASP A 92 -14.40 67.23 1.90
N ALA A 93 -15.12 68.22 1.39
CA ALA A 93 -14.59 69.56 1.19
C ALA A 93 -14.49 70.30 2.53
N VAL A 94 -13.29 70.75 2.88
CA VAL A 94 -13.04 71.61 4.04
C VAL A 94 -13.02 73.07 3.54
N ILE A 95 -14.10 73.78 3.86
CA ILE A 95 -14.29 75.20 3.52
C ILE A 95 -13.86 76.02 4.75
N GLU A 96 -13.06 77.07 4.54
CA GLU A 96 -12.67 77.97 5.64
C GLU A 96 -13.90 78.59 6.33
N PRO A 97 -13.85 78.79 7.66
CA PRO A 97 -14.96 79.36 8.42
C PRO A 97 -15.46 80.70 7.87
N GLU A 98 -14.55 81.55 7.37
CA GLU A 98 -14.86 82.88 6.81
C GLU A 98 -15.58 82.78 5.45
N ALA A 99 -15.30 81.74 4.66
CA ALA A 99 -15.98 81.47 3.38
C ALA A 99 -17.40 80.87 3.56
N ARG A 100 -17.74 80.36 4.76
CA ARG A 100 -19.11 79.89 5.06
C ARG A 100 -20.14 81.01 5.11
N GLU A 101 -19.74 82.26 5.37
CA GLU A 101 -20.66 83.40 5.38
C GLU A 101 -21.16 83.76 3.97
N GLY A 102 -20.37 83.50 2.91
CA GLY A 102 -20.78 83.70 1.51
C GLY A 102 -21.65 82.58 0.91
N LEU A 103 -21.89 81.49 1.66
CA LEU A 103 -22.70 80.33 1.24
C LEU A 103 -24.09 80.27 1.88
N ARG A 104 -24.44 81.23 2.75
CA ARG A 104 -25.85 81.46 3.08
C ARG A 104 -26.55 81.89 1.80
N GLN A 105 -27.63 81.21 1.43
CA GLN A 105 -28.46 81.64 0.29
C GLN A 105 -28.79 83.13 0.45
N PRO A 106 -28.79 83.92 -0.64
CA PRO A 106 -29.28 85.28 -0.56
C PRO A 106 -30.75 85.23 -0.14
N GLU A 107 -31.06 85.74 1.05
CA GLU A 107 -32.44 85.93 1.56
C GLU A 107 -33.24 86.96 0.74
N ASP A 108 -32.65 87.52 -0.33
CA ASP A 108 -33.20 88.60 -1.17
C ASP A 108 -33.69 88.15 -2.56
N LEU A 109 -34.11 86.89 -2.75
CA LEU A 109 -34.92 86.56 -3.93
C LEU A 109 -36.41 86.92 -3.66
N PRO A 110 -37.03 87.83 -4.43
CA PRO A 110 -38.39 88.29 -4.17
C PRO A 110 -39.42 87.16 -4.35
N ASN A 111 -40.21 86.94 -3.31
CA ASN A 111 -41.29 85.95 -3.20
C ASN A 111 -42.54 86.21 -4.08
N THR A 112 -42.44 86.87 -5.24
CA THR A 112 -43.64 87.39 -5.93
C THR A 112 -44.16 86.61 -7.14
N TRP A 113 -43.58 85.50 -7.57
CA TRP A 113 -44.12 84.75 -8.73
C TRP A 113 -44.02 83.22 -8.61
N LEU A 114 -44.56 82.67 -7.53
CA LEU A 114 -44.91 81.24 -7.49
C LEU A 114 -46.42 81.11 -7.59
N ASP A 115 -46.90 80.91 -8.83
CA ASP A 115 -48.22 80.35 -9.09
C ASP A 115 -48.38 79.02 -8.35
N PRO A 116 -49.60 78.66 -7.89
CA PRO A 116 -49.84 77.42 -7.17
C PRO A 116 -49.55 76.22 -8.08
N VAL A 117 -48.47 75.50 -7.77
CA VAL A 117 -48.14 74.23 -8.43
C VAL A 117 -49.27 73.24 -8.15
N MET A 118 -50.06 72.95 -9.18
CA MET A 118 -51.03 71.86 -9.20
C MET A 118 -50.32 70.51 -9.00
N ALA A 119 -51.01 69.60 -8.31
CA ALA A 119 -50.60 68.20 -8.17
C ALA A 119 -50.43 67.51 -9.54
N CYS A 120 -49.28 66.86 -9.73
CA CYS A 120 -48.84 66.20 -10.97
C CYS A 120 -49.55 64.86 -11.28
N GLU A 121 -50.84 64.69 -10.94
CA GLU A 121 -51.59 63.45 -11.25
C GLU A 121 -52.61 63.61 -12.39
N ALA A 122 -52.81 64.81 -12.93
CA ALA A 122 -53.80 65.06 -13.99
C ALA A 122 -53.16 65.61 -15.27
N ARG A 123 -52.39 64.78 -15.99
CA ARG A 123 -52.15 64.84 -17.45
C ARG A 123 -51.21 63.70 -17.89
N ARG A 124 -51.71 62.46 -17.83
CA ARG A 124 -51.21 61.41 -18.72
C ARG A 124 -51.94 61.58 -20.05
N ASP A 125 -51.36 62.39 -20.92
CA ASP A 125 -51.74 62.43 -22.32
C ASP A 125 -51.24 61.13 -22.97
N GLN A 126 -52.17 60.26 -23.39
CA GLN A 126 -51.88 58.95 -23.98
C GLN A 126 -51.49 59.05 -25.47
N SER A 127 -51.08 60.23 -25.96
CA SER A 127 -50.87 60.46 -27.40
C SER A 127 -49.45 60.84 -27.84
N LEU A 128 -48.43 60.77 -26.97
CA LEU A 128 -47.03 61.01 -27.38
C LEU A 128 -46.26 59.71 -27.66
N PRO A 129 -45.54 59.61 -28.80
CA PRO A 129 -44.66 58.48 -29.11
C PRO A 129 -43.50 58.35 -28.10
N GLU A 130 -43.15 57.11 -27.78
CA GLU A 130 -42.21 56.66 -26.74
C GLU A 130 -40.70 56.94 -27.02
N GLU A 131 -40.37 57.93 -27.85
CA GLU A 131 -38.97 58.29 -28.16
C GLU A 131 -38.56 59.62 -27.52
N GLU A 132 -37.47 59.57 -26.73
CA GLU A 132 -36.71 60.68 -26.14
C GLU A 132 -37.10 61.26 -24.77
N ALA A 133 -37.51 60.41 -23.82
CA ALA A 133 -37.17 60.68 -22.42
C ALA A 133 -35.70 60.29 -22.17
N ARG A 134 -34.74 61.15 -22.56
CA ARG A 134 -33.35 61.03 -22.08
C ARG A 134 -33.37 61.23 -20.57
N ALA A 135 -33.39 60.13 -19.83
CA ALA A 135 -33.10 60.12 -18.41
C ALA A 135 -31.78 60.87 -18.21
N LEU A 136 -31.83 61.99 -17.49
CA LEU A 136 -30.61 62.68 -17.05
C LEU A 136 -29.73 61.62 -16.36
N PRO A 137 -28.44 61.52 -16.68
CA PRO A 137 -27.56 60.59 -16.00
C PRO A 137 -27.66 60.84 -14.49
N PRO A 138 -27.77 59.78 -13.66
CA PRO A 138 -27.82 59.96 -12.22
C PRO A 138 -26.61 60.79 -11.76
N PRO A 139 -26.76 61.66 -10.74
CA PRO A 139 -25.66 62.45 -10.25
C PRO A 139 -24.49 61.51 -9.91
N PRO A 140 -23.24 61.89 -10.25
CA PRO A 140 -22.09 61.05 -9.99
C PRO A 140 -22.02 60.70 -8.49
N PRO A 141 -21.65 59.45 -8.16
CA PRO A 141 -21.63 58.99 -6.79
C PRO A 141 -20.62 59.80 -5.98
N THR A 142 -21.06 60.23 -4.81
CA THR A 142 -20.28 61.03 -3.85
C THR A 142 -19.41 60.17 -2.94
N THR A 143 -19.52 58.85 -3.09
CA THR A 143 -18.72 57.85 -2.40
C THR A 143 -18.24 56.82 -3.42
N ALA A 144 -17.07 56.24 -3.17
CA ALA A 144 -16.64 55.03 -3.88
C ALA A 144 -16.54 53.87 -2.93
N ARG A 145 -16.74 52.68 -3.48
CA ARG A 145 -16.58 51.42 -2.77
C ARG A 145 -15.30 50.76 -3.23
N VAL A 146 -14.47 50.34 -2.28
CA VAL A 146 -13.24 49.59 -2.54
C VAL A 146 -13.23 48.37 -1.64
N ASP A 147 -12.93 47.21 -2.22
CA ASP A 147 -12.79 45.97 -1.50
C ASP A 147 -11.32 45.69 -1.15
N VAL A 148 -11.12 44.93 -0.06
CA VAL A 148 -9.84 44.28 0.23
C VAL A 148 -10.15 42.79 0.23
N LEU A 149 -9.47 42.02 -0.62
CA LEU A 149 -9.85 40.64 -0.91
C LEU A 149 -8.68 39.69 -0.63
N TYR A 150 -9.00 38.47 -0.20
CA TYR A 150 -8.05 37.37 -0.19
C TYR A 150 -7.85 36.87 -1.62
N HIS A 151 -6.60 36.52 -1.96
CA HIS A 151 -6.27 35.90 -3.24
C HIS A 151 -6.19 34.38 -3.10
N SER A 152 -5.36 33.91 -2.17
CA SER A 152 -5.07 32.49 -2.00
C SER A 152 -4.46 32.22 -0.64
N VAL A 153 -4.47 30.95 -0.24
CA VAL A 153 -3.69 30.43 0.90
C VAL A 153 -2.70 29.39 0.37
N GLU A 154 -1.54 29.27 1.01
CA GLU A 154 -0.51 28.29 0.68
C GLU A 154 -0.04 27.60 1.96
N VAL A 155 0.02 26.27 1.97
CA VAL A 155 0.58 25.53 3.11
C VAL A 155 2.07 25.36 2.90
N VAL A 156 2.87 25.83 3.85
CA VAL A 156 4.33 25.71 3.86
C VAL A 156 4.79 24.84 5.03
N ARG A 157 5.99 24.24 4.91
CA ARG A 157 6.66 23.64 6.07
C ARG A 157 7.01 24.78 7.03
N GLY A 158 6.41 24.76 8.21
CA GLY A 158 6.70 25.73 9.25
C GLY A 158 8.03 25.46 9.95
N PRO A 159 8.60 26.44 10.67
CA PRO A 159 9.70 26.19 11.59
C PRO A 159 9.23 25.51 12.87
N TRP A 160 10.18 25.05 13.68
CA TRP A 160 9.91 24.60 15.04
C TRP A 160 9.74 25.73 16.06
N LEU A 161 10.18 26.96 15.72
CA LEU A 161 10.19 28.13 16.61
C LEU A 161 9.48 29.31 15.96
N ALA A 162 8.71 30.06 16.75
CA ALA A 162 7.95 31.23 16.30
C ALA A 162 8.84 32.36 15.75
N THR A 163 9.94 32.65 16.44
CA THR A 163 10.67 33.92 16.33
C THR A 163 12.04 33.84 15.69
N GLY A 164 12.52 32.63 15.37
CA GLY A 164 13.94 32.44 15.10
C GLY A 164 14.82 32.79 16.31
N GLU A 165 14.24 32.83 17.52
CA GLU A 165 14.98 33.02 18.76
C GLU A 165 16.07 31.96 18.92
N ALA A 166 17.26 32.39 19.33
CA ALA A 166 18.29 31.49 19.78
C ALA A 166 17.87 30.90 21.12
N LEU A 167 17.58 29.59 21.14
CA LEU A 167 17.33 28.88 22.38
C LEU A 167 18.60 28.86 23.22
N THR A 168 18.47 29.12 24.52
CA THR A 168 19.61 29.05 25.45
C THR A 168 20.14 27.62 25.49
N ARG A 169 21.44 27.45 25.16
CA ARG A 169 22.15 26.17 25.24
C ARG A 169 22.00 25.55 26.64
N GLY A 170 21.82 24.23 26.69
CA GLY A 170 21.65 23.44 27.90
C GLY A 170 20.21 23.45 28.45
N THR A 171 19.27 24.11 27.80
CA THR A 171 17.86 24.09 28.22
C THR A 171 17.09 22.91 27.61
N PRO A 172 16.04 22.40 28.28
CA PRO A 172 15.15 21.40 27.70
C PRO A 172 14.57 21.78 26.34
N ALA A 173 14.25 23.07 26.14
CA ALA A 173 13.75 23.57 24.85
C ALA A 173 14.80 23.48 23.74
N SER A 174 16.05 23.87 24.00
CA SER A 174 17.15 23.76 23.02
C SER A 174 17.38 22.31 22.58
N ILE A 175 17.43 21.40 23.56
CA ILE A 175 17.59 19.96 23.31
C ILE A 175 16.40 19.40 22.52
N CYS A 176 15.17 19.77 22.91
CA CYS A 176 13.94 19.36 22.22
C CYS A 176 13.97 19.80 20.75
N HIS A 177 14.32 21.05 20.48
CA HIS A 177 14.44 21.58 19.12
C HIS A 177 15.45 20.81 18.27
N LYS A 178 16.65 20.56 18.80
CA LYS A 178 17.70 19.81 18.08
C LYS A 178 17.33 18.35 17.83
N LEU A 179 16.70 17.69 18.80
CA LEU A 179 16.18 16.33 18.64
C LEU A 179 15.11 16.28 17.53
N ASN A 180 14.19 17.25 17.51
CA ASN A 180 13.20 17.37 16.44
C ASN A 180 13.82 17.58 15.06
N GLN A 181 14.89 18.38 14.95
CA GLN A 181 15.64 18.58 13.70
C GLN A 181 16.31 17.29 13.21
N LEU A 182 16.74 16.44 14.14
CA LEU A 182 17.27 15.11 13.87
C LEU A 182 16.17 14.04 13.66
N GLY A 183 14.89 14.41 13.79
CA GLY A 183 13.72 13.54 13.67
C GLY A 183 13.48 12.60 14.86
N TYR A 184 14.10 12.87 16.01
CA TYR A 184 13.73 12.31 17.30
C TYR A 184 12.64 13.19 17.92
N TYR A 185 11.39 12.96 17.52
CA TYR A 185 10.27 13.84 17.88
C TYR A 185 10.11 13.98 19.40
N ALA A 186 10.50 15.12 19.95
CA ALA A 186 10.44 15.46 21.38
C ALA A 186 9.21 16.32 21.72
N GLY A 187 8.35 16.59 20.74
CA GLY A 187 7.20 17.49 20.86
C GLY A 187 7.57 18.96 20.61
N PRO A 188 6.65 19.91 20.82
CA PRO A 188 6.95 21.33 20.66
C PRO A 188 7.98 21.84 21.71
N PRO A 189 9.01 22.63 21.33
CA PRO A 189 10.04 23.11 22.27
C PRO A 189 9.51 23.88 23.48
N ALA A 190 8.39 24.59 23.34
CA ALA A 190 7.75 25.34 24.42
C ALA A 190 7.28 24.44 25.56
N ARG A 191 6.74 23.28 25.22
CA ARG A 191 6.21 22.33 26.19
C ARG A 191 7.32 21.80 27.09
N ALA A 192 8.49 21.51 26.50
CA ALA A 192 9.66 21.07 27.25
C ALA A 192 10.12 22.12 28.27
N ALA A 193 9.96 23.42 27.97
CA ALA A 193 10.25 24.50 28.92
C ALA A 193 9.27 24.54 30.11
N ALA A 194 8.03 24.06 29.92
CA ALA A 194 6.99 24.02 30.95
C ALA A 194 7.09 22.80 31.90
N GLY A 195 8.12 21.96 31.77
CA GLY A 195 8.42 20.89 32.72
C GLY A 195 7.70 19.55 32.49
N THR A 196 6.95 19.38 31.39
CA THR A 196 6.47 18.06 30.97
C THR A 196 7.51 17.40 30.07
N THR A 197 8.15 16.33 30.56
CA THR A 197 9.34 15.77 29.92
C THR A 197 9.15 14.40 29.29
N ASP A 198 7.96 13.79 29.32
CA ASP A 198 7.76 12.41 28.84
C ASP A 198 8.19 12.21 27.36
N LEU A 199 7.77 13.12 26.46
CA LEU A 199 8.19 13.07 25.06
C LEU A 199 9.68 13.37 24.90
N LEU A 200 10.19 14.36 25.62
CA LEU A 200 11.60 14.73 25.59
C LEU A 200 12.50 13.60 26.09
N ASP A 201 12.11 12.92 27.17
CA ASP A 201 12.85 11.85 27.80
C ASP A 201 12.85 10.61 26.90
N LYS A 202 11.70 10.27 26.30
CA LYS A 202 11.64 9.26 25.24
C LYS A 202 12.58 9.60 24.09
N ALA A 203 12.52 10.81 23.54
CA ALA A 203 13.37 11.23 22.43
C ALA A 203 14.87 11.21 22.78
N ARG A 204 15.23 11.62 24.00
CA ARG A 204 16.60 11.53 24.53
C ARG A 204 17.08 10.11 24.61
N GLU A 205 16.25 9.22 25.15
CA GLU A 205 16.58 7.80 25.28
C GLU A 205 16.76 7.15 23.91
N ARG A 206 15.88 7.45 22.95
CA ARG A 206 16.03 7.01 21.55
C ARG A 206 17.33 7.51 20.93
N PHE A 207 17.64 8.80 21.10
CA PHE A 207 18.90 9.36 20.61
C PHE A 207 20.10 8.67 21.26
N ARG A 208 20.13 8.45 22.58
CA ARG A 208 21.21 7.70 23.24
C ARG A 208 21.36 6.29 22.69
N ARG A 209 20.24 5.56 22.51
CA ARG A 209 20.26 4.21 21.95
C ARG A 209 20.88 4.18 20.57
N ASN A 210 20.68 5.22 19.77
CA ASN A 210 21.22 5.34 18.42
C ASN A 210 22.60 6.00 18.33
N HIS A 211 23.16 6.41 19.46
CA HIS A 211 24.46 7.06 19.54
C HIS A 211 25.23 6.44 20.72
N GLY A 212 25.78 5.26 20.49
CA GLY A 212 26.62 4.43 21.37
C GLY A 212 27.64 5.16 22.25
N ASP A 213 28.34 6.19 21.77
CA ASP A 213 29.22 7.01 22.63
C ASP A 213 28.43 7.58 23.82
N LEU A 214 27.17 7.96 23.62
CA LEU A 214 26.25 8.50 24.64
C LEU A 214 25.61 7.43 25.52
N ARG A 215 25.63 6.15 25.14
CA ARG A 215 25.15 5.06 26.02
C ARG A 215 26.04 4.93 27.26
N SER A 216 27.34 5.21 27.12
CA SER A 216 28.33 5.10 28.18
C SER A 216 28.49 6.38 29.02
N ILE A 217 27.97 7.51 28.54
CA ILE A 217 28.02 8.79 29.25
C ILE A 217 26.95 8.79 30.33
N ALA A 218 27.36 8.61 31.60
CA ALA A 218 26.49 8.72 32.76
C ALA A 218 25.90 10.15 32.84
N ALA A 219 24.69 10.34 32.29
CA ALA A 219 23.89 11.57 32.28
C ALA A 219 24.67 12.86 32.56
N ALA A 220 25.72 13.11 31.76
CA ALA A 220 26.44 14.35 31.87
C ALA A 220 25.46 15.48 31.50
N THR A 221 25.64 16.65 32.12
CA THR A 221 24.68 17.76 32.11
C THR A 221 23.98 18.01 30.76
N ASN A 222 22.82 18.67 30.75
CA ASN A 222 22.12 19.04 29.50
C ASN A 222 23.06 19.67 28.45
N ALA A 223 24.08 20.43 28.88
CA ALA A 223 25.09 21.00 27.97
C ALA A 223 25.89 19.91 27.24
N ASN A 224 26.40 18.91 27.95
CA ASN A 224 27.15 17.80 27.36
C ASN A 224 26.28 16.96 26.40
N PHE A 225 24.99 16.78 26.73
CA PHE A 225 24.06 16.13 25.82
C PHE A 225 23.85 16.95 24.54
N GLU A 226 23.78 18.27 24.68
CA GLU A 226 23.63 19.18 23.55
C GLU A 226 24.90 19.28 22.69
N ASP A 227 26.10 19.16 23.27
CA ASP A 227 27.36 19.03 22.51
C ASP A 227 27.31 17.82 21.57
N ALA A 228 26.76 16.71 22.05
CA ALA A 228 26.60 15.50 21.23
C ALA A 228 25.56 15.68 20.11
N LEU A 229 24.47 16.42 20.38
CA LEU A 229 23.50 16.80 19.33
C LEU A 229 24.13 17.70 18.27
N ASP A 230 24.95 18.68 18.68
CA ASP A 230 25.67 19.57 17.77
C ASP A 230 26.60 18.77 16.84
N GLY A 231 27.31 17.79 17.38
CA GLY A 231 28.12 16.85 16.60
C GLY A 231 27.28 16.05 15.59
N ALA A 232 26.15 15.50 16.02
CA ALA A 232 25.26 14.74 15.15
C ALA A 232 24.68 15.60 14.00
N LEU A 233 24.23 16.82 14.32
CA LEU A 233 23.72 17.79 13.35
C LEU A 233 24.81 18.22 12.36
N GLY A 234 26.02 18.52 12.83
CA GLY A 234 27.13 18.98 12.00
C GLY A 234 27.59 17.97 10.95
N HIS A 235 27.38 16.68 11.21
CA HIS A 235 27.73 15.60 10.28
C HIS A 235 26.53 15.04 9.50
N ALA A 236 25.32 15.60 9.69
CA ALA A 236 24.06 15.00 9.23
C ALA A 236 23.93 13.50 9.60
N HIS A 237 24.54 13.11 10.71
CA HIS A 237 24.63 11.74 11.18
C HIS A 237 23.34 11.37 11.92
N GLY A 238 22.65 10.33 11.44
CA GLY A 238 21.35 9.92 11.98
C GLY A 238 20.21 10.93 11.83
N ALA A 239 20.39 12.05 11.12
CA ALA A 239 19.32 13.02 10.89
C ALA A 239 18.21 12.39 10.04
N LEU A 240 17.02 12.26 10.64
CA LEU A 240 15.78 11.89 9.97
C LEU A 240 15.05 13.19 9.65
N PRO A 241 15.04 13.64 8.38
CA PRO A 241 14.32 14.85 8.06
C PRO A 241 12.84 14.66 8.41
N THR A 242 12.26 15.64 9.11
CA THR A 242 10.86 15.63 9.53
C THR A 242 9.89 15.39 8.37
N LEU A 243 10.21 15.93 7.19
CA LEU A 243 9.41 15.78 5.98
C LEU A 243 10.35 15.78 4.78
N THR A 244 10.14 14.82 3.89
CA THR A 244 10.89 14.67 2.64
C THR A 244 9.97 14.53 1.45
N ASP A 245 10.48 14.81 0.25
CA ASP A 245 9.81 14.47 -0.99
C ASP A 245 9.91 12.97 -1.32
N ASP A 246 9.44 12.59 -2.50
CA ASP A 246 9.45 11.23 -3.02
C ASP A 246 10.86 10.70 -3.33
N GLN A 247 11.83 11.60 -3.47
CA GLN A 247 13.26 11.30 -3.63
C GLN A 247 14.00 11.29 -2.28
N SER A 248 13.28 11.35 -1.16
CA SER A 248 13.83 11.44 0.19
C SER A 248 14.67 12.70 0.45
N ALA A 249 14.52 13.75 -0.36
CA ALA A 249 15.17 15.04 -0.09
C ALA A 249 14.40 15.82 0.98
N PRO A 250 15.07 16.42 1.99
CA PRO A 250 14.42 17.24 3.00
C PRO A 250 13.68 18.43 2.38
N ILE A 251 12.42 18.66 2.77
CA ILE A 251 11.68 19.88 2.38
C ILE A 251 12.11 21.01 3.32
N PRO A 252 12.76 22.10 2.88
CA PRO A 252 13.24 23.14 3.79
C PRO A 252 12.09 23.89 4.50
N GLU A 253 12.35 24.45 5.67
CA GLU A 253 11.42 25.35 6.34
C GLU A 253 11.07 26.56 5.44
N GLY A 254 9.83 27.02 5.49
CA GLY A 254 9.28 28.07 4.64
C GLY A 254 8.91 27.63 3.22
N THR A 255 9.25 26.41 2.81
CA THR A 255 8.94 25.89 1.47
C THR A 255 7.48 25.46 1.38
N ALA A 256 6.79 25.84 0.29
CA ALA A 256 5.44 25.38 -0.01
C ALA A 256 5.40 23.85 -0.13
N ILE A 257 4.45 23.23 0.56
CA ILE A 257 4.20 21.79 0.46
C ILE A 257 3.49 21.54 -0.87
N PRO A 258 4.06 20.77 -1.81
CA PRO A 258 3.46 20.61 -3.14
C PRO A 258 2.00 20.14 -3.10
N GLN A 259 1.19 20.48 -4.12
CA GLN A 259 -0.18 19.98 -4.31
C GLN A 259 -0.22 18.76 -5.26
N GLY A 260 -1.34 18.03 -5.28
CA GLY A 260 -1.62 16.95 -6.24
C GLY A 260 -1.77 15.56 -5.60
N ASN A 261 -1.90 14.51 -6.42
CA ASN A 261 -2.05 13.12 -5.99
C ASN A 261 -0.91 12.20 -6.47
N ASN A 262 0.16 12.79 -7.03
CA ASN A 262 1.32 12.04 -7.54
C ASN A 262 2.21 11.56 -6.36
N ASP A 263 3.47 11.24 -6.63
CA ASP A 263 4.40 10.66 -5.65
C ASP A 263 4.32 11.34 -4.28
N PRO A 264 4.01 10.58 -3.22
CA PRO A 264 3.68 11.13 -1.91
C PRO A 264 4.93 11.64 -1.20
N LEU A 265 4.73 12.64 -0.34
CA LEU A 265 5.74 13.09 0.61
C LEU A 265 5.91 12.03 1.70
N ARG A 266 7.09 11.99 2.32
CA ARG A 266 7.39 11.00 3.37
C ARG A 266 7.70 11.70 4.68
N VAL A 267 7.03 11.26 5.75
CA VAL A 267 7.40 11.56 7.14
C VAL A 267 7.97 10.29 7.74
N TYR A 268 9.18 10.37 8.29
CA TYR A 268 9.87 9.20 8.83
C TYR A 268 9.61 9.04 10.31
N VAL A 269 9.36 7.80 10.72
CA VAL A 269 9.34 7.34 12.10
C VAL A 269 10.39 6.24 12.23
N GLU A 270 11.00 6.12 13.39
CA GLU A 270 11.96 5.06 13.61
C GLU A 270 11.27 3.68 13.63
N ALA A 271 11.87 2.69 12.96
CA ALA A 271 11.57 1.30 13.22
C ALA A 271 12.41 0.85 14.41
N VAL A 272 11.74 0.57 15.53
CA VAL A 272 12.41 -0.08 16.66
C VAL A 272 12.79 -1.47 16.17
N GLY A 273 14.08 -1.79 16.18
CA GLY A 273 14.53 -3.16 16.01
C GLY A 273 14.62 -3.86 17.36
N PHE A 274 15.66 -4.67 17.55
CA PHE A 274 16.00 -5.28 18.83
C PHE A 274 15.88 -4.33 20.03
N ASP A 275 15.19 -4.79 21.08
CA ASP A 275 15.05 -4.08 22.33
C ASP A 275 15.71 -4.85 23.49
N GLU A 276 16.69 -4.22 24.13
CA GLU A 276 17.42 -4.75 25.29
C GLU A 276 16.50 -5.04 26.48
N ASP A 277 15.51 -4.18 26.71
CA ASP A 277 14.58 -4.30 27.83
C ASP A 277 13.66 -5.52 27.69
N LEU A 278 13.35 -5.90 26.46
CA LEU A 278 12.50 -7.05 26.14
C LEU A 278 13.28 -8.32 25.79
N ALA A 279 14.62 -8.23 25.64
CA ALA A 279 15.48 -9.32 25.16
C ALA A 279 14.73 -10.15 24.10
N ASN A 280 14.39 -9.49 22.98
CA ASN A 280 13.53 -9.96 21.87
C ASN A 280 13.19 -11.45 21.95
N GLN A 281 12.07 -11.80 22.57
CA GLN A 281 11.64 -13.19 22.70
C GLN A 281 10.91 -13.64 21.43
N THR A 282 11.56 -13.57 20.27
CA THR A 282 11.09 -14.32 19.08
C THR A 282 11.41 -15.80 19.28
N ASP A 283 10.82 -16.67 18.47
CA ASP A 283 10.93 -18.13 18.56
C ASP A 283 12.37 -18.66 18.58
N GLU A 284 13.31 -17.99 17.90
CA GLU A 284 14.73 -18.35 17.94
C GLU A 284 15.47 -17.81 19.18
N PHE A 285 15.07 -16.65 19.70
CA PHE A 285 15.75 -15.98 20.83
C PHE A 285 15.16 -16.35 22.19
N LEU A 286 13.98 -16.97 22.23
CA LEU A 286 13.33 -17.49 23.45
C LEU A 286 14.18 -18.52 24.19
N ARG A 287 15.05 -19.27 23.48
CA ARG A 287 15.99 -20.23 24.08
C ARG A 287 17.09 -19.56 24.90
N GLN A 288 17.29 -18.25 24.74
CA GLN A 288 18.37 -17.50 25.37
C GLN A 288 17.97 -16.83 26.69
N ILE A 289 16.69 -16.92 27.08
CA ILE A 289 16.25 -16.50 28.40
C ILE A 289 16.71 -17.58 29.40
N PRO A 290 17.49 -17.22 30.44
CA PRO A 290 17.89 -18.19 31.43
C PRO A 290 16.66 -18.90 32.02
N PRO A 291 16.64 -20.24 32.11
CA PRO A 291 15.50 -21.00 32.64
C PRO A 291 15.09 -20.66 34.08
N ASN A 292 15.85 -19.77 34.75
CA ASN A 292 15.68 -19.33 36.12
C ASN A 292 15.08 -17.92 36.27
N ARG A 293 14.76 -17.17 35.19
CA ARG A 293 13.71 -16.14 35.30
C ARG A 293 12.42 -16.94 35.50
N SER A 294 11.91 -16.94 36.73
CA SER A 294 10.85 -17.81 37.26
C SER A 294 9.93 -18.45 36.20
N ARG A 295 9.65 -19.76 36.36
CA ARG A 295 8.62 -20.54 35.63
C ARG A 295 7.18 -19.96 35.70
N GLY A 296 7.00 -18.66 35.91
CA GLY A 296 5.76 -18.01 35.53
C GLY A 296 5.53 -18.28 34.05
N ALA A 297 4.30 -18.65 33.70
CA ALA A 297 3.91 -18.81 32.31
C ALA A 297 4.34 -17.56 31.55
N ILE A 298 5.20 -17.73 30.53
CA ILE A 298 5.53 -16.66 29.59
C ILE A 298 4.19 -16.11 29.09
N ASN A 299 3.92 -14.84 29.38
CA ASN A 299 2.68 -14.22 28.91
C ASN A 299 2.85 -13.88 27.44
N TRP A 300 2.65 -14.88 26.58
CA TRP A 300 2.82 -14.81 25.14
C TRP A 300 2.07 -13.63 24.50
N SER A 301 0.93 -13.23 25.06
CA SER A 301 0.16 -12.07 24.56
C SER A 301 0.84 -10.73 24.85
N ALA A 302 1.59 -10.61 25.95
CA ALA A 302 2.34 -9.38 26.28
C ALA A 302 3.64 -9.26 25.47
N LEU A 303 4.25 -10.38 25.10
CA LEU A 303 5.54 -10.43 24.38
C LEU A 303 5.40 -10.27 22.87
N HIS A 304 4.23 -10.56 22.31
CA HIS A 304 3.97 -10.42 20.89
C HIS A 304 3.31 -9.09 20.50
N ASN A 305 2.97 -8.25 21.47
CA ASN A 305 2.40 -6.93 21.21
C ASN A 305 3.50 -5.90 20.90
N LYS A 306 4.12 -6.05 19.72
CA LYS A 306 5.09 -5.10 19.12
C LYS A 306 4.56 -3.67 19.21
N THR A 307 3.29 -3.48 18.86
CA THR A 307 2.60 -2.19 18.86
C THR A 307 2.66 -1.48 20.21
N ALA A 308 2.34 -2.18 21.32
CA ALA A 308 2.40 -1.60 22.67
C ALA A 308 3.84 -1.25 23.08
N SER A 309 4.80 -2.13 22.75
CA SER A 309 6.23 -1.89 22.99
C SER A 309 6.75 -0.66 22.24
N GLU A 310 6.34 -0.50 20.98
CA GLU A 310 6.70 0.64 20.15
C GLU A 310 6.04 1.93 20.66
N ALA A 311 4.75 1.91 21.02
CA ALA A 311 4.05 3.06 21.59
C ALA A 311 4.67 3.55 22.92
N ALA A 312 5.25 2.63 23.71
CA ALA A 312 5.95 3.00 24.94
C ALA A 312 7.26 3.76 24.68
N LYS A 313 7.91 3.55 23.54
CA LYS A 313 9.27 4.07 23.25
C LYS A 313 9.31 5.15 22.18
N LEU A 314 8.37 5.12 21.25
CA LEU A 314 8.29 6.03 20.14
C LEU A 314 7.32 7.16 20.45
N ASN A 315 7.70 8.35 20.01
CA ASN A 315 6.78 9.46 19.91
C ASN A 315 6.26 9.53 18.49
N ARG A 316 4.99 9.89 18.35
CA ARG A 316 4.39 10.15 17.04
C ARG A 316 5.18 11.25 16.32
N PRO A 317 5.33 11.14 14.99
CA PRO A 317 5.93 12.19 14.19
C PRO A 317 5.18 13.50 14.41
N LEU A 318 5.90 14.62 14.27
CA LEU A 318 5.33 15.95 14.44
C LEU A 318 5.89 16.84 13.34
N VAL A 319 5.01 17.45 12.54
CA VAL A 319 5.36 18.26 11.37
C VAL A 319 4.71 19.64 11.53
N PRO A 320 5.49 20.71 11.76
CA PRO A 320 4.96 22.07 11.77
C PRO A 320 4.49 22.48 10.37
N LEU A 321 3.25 22.94 10.26
CA LEU A 321 2.64 23.46 9.03
C LEU A 321 2.13 24.87 9.26
N GLU A 322 2.34 25.76 8.29
CA GLU A 322 1.79 27.12 8.32
C GLU A 322 0.98 27.39 7.06
N ALA A 323 -0.17 28.02 7.21
CA ALA A 323 -0.93 28.64 6.13
C ALA A 323 -0.43 30.08 5.94
N VAL A 324 0.15 30.37 4.78
CA VAL A 324 0.53 31.72 4.36
C VAL A 324 -0.61 32.32 3.54
N ILE A 325 -1.13 33.46 3.98
CA ILE A 325 -2.32 34.07 3.40
C ILE A 325 -1.90 35.25 2.54
N TYR A 326 -2.39 35.28 1.31
CA TYR A 326 -2.10 36.32 0.33
C TYR A 326 -3.34 37.14 0.02
N LEU A 327 -3.15 38.44 -0.18
CA LEU A 327 -4.20 39.35 -0.62
C LEU A 327 -4.20 39.49 -2.13
N LYS A 328 -5.32 39.93 -2.67
CA LYS A 328 -5.50 40.21 -4.09
C LYS A 328 -5.09 41.65 -4.37
N GLY A 329 -4.02 41.82 -5.14
CA GLY A 329 -3.57 43.13 -5.61
C GLY A 329 -4.54 43.72 -6.63
N HIS A 330 -4.37 45.01 -6.92
CA HIS A 330 -5.22 45.72 -7.90
C HIS A 330 -5.18 45.14 -9.32
N ASP A 331 -4.10 44.42 -9.67
CA ASP A 331 -3.91 43.72 -10.94
C ASP A 331 -4.38 42.25 -10.89
N ASP A 332 -5.23 41.93 -9.91
CA ASP A 332 -5.72 40.59 -9.56
C ASP A 332 -4.61 39.59 -9.14
N ARG A 333 -3.34 40.01 -9.02
CA ARG A 333 -2.24 39.10 -8.66
C ARG A 333 -2.14 38.85 -7.16
N ARG A 334 -1.43 37.78 -6.82
CA ARG A 334 -1.08 37.39 -5.46
C ARG A 334 -0.09 38.38 -4.83
N VAL A 335 -0.47 39.04 -3.73
CA VAL A 335 0.36 39.98 -2.99
C VAL A 335 0.57 39.54 -1.54
N ALA A 336 1.81 39.53 -1.08
CA ALA A 336 2.18 39.22 0.31
C ALA A 336 2.06 40.50 1.18
N ALA A 337 0.91 40.66 1.84
CA ALA A 337 0.61 41.82 2.69
C ALA A 337 0.25 41.36 4.12
N PRO A 338 1.20 40.76 4.87
CA PRO A 338 0.91 40.04 6.11
C PRO A 338 0.14 40.87 7.15
N ARG A 339 0.50 42.16 7.31
CA ARG A 339 -0.13 43.09 8.26
C ARG A 339 -1.57 43.50 7.90
N ALA A 340 -2.00 43.23 6.67
CA ALA A 340 -3.34 43.54 6.17
C ALA A 340 -4.25 42.30 6.08
N VAL A 341 -3.76 41.11 6.44
CA VAL A 341 -4.56 39.87 6.41
C VAL A 341 -5.69 39.92 7.45
N GLY A 342 -5.44 40.49 8.63
CA GLY A 342 -6.37 40.44 9.76
C GLY A 342 -6.45 39.07 10.43
N GLU A 343 -7.25 38.97 11.49
CA GLU A 343 -7.41 37.75 12.29
C GLU A 343 -8.43 36.79 11.64
N VAL A 344 -8.15 36.34 10.43
CA VAL A 344 -9.04 35.42 9.70
C VAL A 344 -8.91 34.00 10.24
N ARG A 345 -10.05 33.31 10.39
CA ARG A 345 -10.08 31.91 10.82
C ARG A 345 -9.57 31.01 9.68
N VAL A 346 -8.62 30.13 9.99
CA VAL A 346 -8.15 29.08 9.07
C VAL A 346 -8.59 27.73 9.61
N ASP A 347 -9.49 27.08 8.87
CA ASP A 347 -9.91 25.71 9.11
C ASP A 347 -8.87 24.74 8.54
N TRP A 348 -8.46 23.78 9.36
CA TRP A 348 -7.57 22.70 9.02
C TRP A 348 -8.33 21.37 9.06
N SER A 349 -8.17 20.58 8.00
CA SER A 349 -8.63 19.20 7.95
C SER A 349 -7.52 18.30 7.41
N ALA A 350 -7.62 17.01 7.71
CA ALA A 350 -6.74 15.99 7.15
C ALA A 350 -7.62 14.89 6.57
N ASP A 351 -7.60 14.78 5.23
CA ASP A 351 -8.27 13.70 4.54
C ASP A 351 -7.33 12.47 4.55
N GLU A 352 -7.91 11.28 4.61
CA GLU A 352 -7.18 10.01 4.64
C GLU A 352 -7.42 9.28 3.31
N PRO A 353 -6.66 9.60 2.24
CA PRO A 353 -6.86 8.94 0.95
C PRO A 353 -6.69 7.43 1.11
N GLY A 354 -7.35 6.61 0.28
CA GLY A 354 -7.17 5.15 0.33
C GLY A 354 -5.76 4.70 -0.09
N GLU A 355 -5.31 3.54 0.40
CA GLU A 355 -4.01 2.98 0.06
C GLU A 355 -3.90 2.48 -1.39
N ASP A 356 -2.86 2.90 -2.12
CA ASP A 356 -2.49 2.24 -3.38
C ASP A 356 -1.67 1.00 -3.08
N LEU A 357 -2.24 -0.17 -3.31
CA LEU A 357 -1.63 -1.47 -3.07
C LEU A 357 -0.81 -1.98 -4.26
N SER A 358 -0.64 -1.18 -5.33
CA SER A 358 0.09 -1.56 -6.55
C SER A 358 1.57 -1.89 -6.29
N HIS A 359 2.15 -1.35 -5.22
CA HIS A 359 3.52 -1.60 -4.77
C HIS A 359 3.70 -2.96 -4.08
N LEU A 360 2.63 -3.55 -3.53
CA LEU A 360 2.69 -4.88 -2.92
C LEU A 360 2.81 -5.94 -4.01
N PRO A 361 3.58 -7.03 -3.81
CA PRO A 361 3.70 -8.07 -4.80
C PRO A 361 2.33 -8.65 -5.16
N LEU A 362 1.94 -8.48 -6.42
CA LEU A 362 1.14 -9.49 -7.11
C LEU A 362 2.17 -10.53 -7.51
N ASN A 363 2.27 -11.64 -6.79
CA ASN A 363 3.15 -12.68 -7.26
C ASN A 363 2.44 -13.37 -8.44
N ASP A 364 2.61 -12.81 -9.64
CA ASP A 364 1.92 -13.18 -10.89
C ASP A 364 2.02 -14.67 -11.22
N ARG A 365 3.02 -15.34 -10.64
CA ARG A 365 3.36 -16.74 -10.91
C ARG A 365 2.88 -17.71 -9.85
N VAL A 366 2.52 -17.28 -8.63
CA VAL A 366 2.41 -18.22 -7.52
C VAL A 366 1.24 -17.97 -6.58
N HIS A 367 1.05 -16.77 -6.00
CA HIS A 367 -0.12 -16.42 -5.17
C HIS A 367 -0.26 -14.90 -5.03
N THR A 368 -1.48 -14.36 -5.01
CA THR A 368 -1.75 -12.94 -4.73
C THR A 368 -1.75 -12.59 -3.22
N GLY A 369 -1.10 -13.43 -2.41
CA GLY A 369 -1.16 -13.51 -0.94
C GLY A 369 -1.22 -12.16 -0.24
N THR A 370 -0.10 -11.44 -0.29
CA THR A 370 0.10 -10.20 0.46
C THR A 370 -0.85 -9.09 0.05
N ARG A 371 -0.92 -8.74 -1.24
CA ARG A 371 -1.80 -7.67 -1.73
C ARG A 371 -3.27 -7.95 -1.43
N THR A 372 -3.71 -9.18 -1.65
CA THR A 372 -5.10 -9.59 -1.39
C THR A 372 -5.41 -9.55 0.10
N TYR A 373 -4.52 -10.06 0.96
CA TYR A 373 -4.73 -10.05 2.41
C TYR A 373 -4.77 -8.63 2.96
N VAL A 374 -3.77 -7.79 2.63
CA VAL A 374 -3.73 -6.38 3.05
C VAL A 374 -4.97 -5.64 2.54
N GLY A 375 -5.34 -5.83 1.27
CA GLY A 375 -6.55 -5.24 0.71
C GLY A 375 -7.84 -5.68 1.41
N ARG A 376 -7.93 -6.94 1.85
CA ARG A 376 -9.05 -7.45 2.65
C ARG A 376 -9.10 -6.81 4.03
N VAL A 377 -7.95 -6.65 4.71
CA VAL A 377 -7.87 -5.96 6.01
C VAL A 377 -8.32 -4.51 5.86
N LEU A 378 -7.77 -3.78 4.89
CA LEU A 378 -8.06 -2.35 4.69
C LEU A 378 -9.51 -2.07 4.29
N ARG A 379 -10.17 -3.00 3.57
CA ARG A 379 -11.59 -2.89 3.18
C ARG A 379 -12.55 -3.49 4.21
N SER A 380 -12.06 -4.06 5.30
CA SER A 380 -12.93 -4.61 6.33
C SER A 380 -13.67 -3.50 7.08
N ASN A 381 -14.87 -3.79 7.58
CA ASN A 381 -15.66 -2.86 8.39
C ASN A 381 -14.97 -2.47 9.71
N HIS A 382 -13.91 -3.21 10.08
CA HIS A 382 -13.08 -2.95 11.23
C HIS A 382 -12.06 -1.82 10.99
N VAL A 383 -11.70 -1.56 9.73
CA VAL A 383 -10.71 -0.55 9.32
C VAL A 383 -11.39 0.62 8.62
N ASP A 384 -12.25 0.32 7.64
CA ASP A 384 -13.09 1.31 6.97
C ASP A 384 -14.33 1.64 7.82
N LEU A 385 -14.07 2.26 8.98
CA LEU A 385 -15.06 2.56 10.02
C LEU A 385 -16.27 3.40 9.53
N HIS A 386 -16.12 4.09 8.40
CA HIS A 386 -17.10 5.03 7.85
C HIS A 386 -17.59 4.68 6.45
N HIS A 387 -17.07 3.61 5.83
CA HIS A 387 -17.28 3.31 4.41
C HIS A 387 -16.89 4.49 3.49
N ASP A 388 -15.88 5.25 3.91
CA ASP A 388 -15.37 6.44 3.22
C ASP A 388 -14.10 6.14 2.42
N GLY A 389 -13.62 4.89 2.47
CA GLY A 389 -12.42 4.43 1.79
C GLY A 389 -11.11 4.85 2.49
N GLY A 390 -11.18 5.41 3.69
CA GLY A 390 -9.99 5.73 4.48
C GLY A 390 -9.36 4.47 5.07
N THR A 391 -8.06 4.31 4.84
CA THR A 391 -7.31 3.07 5.15
C THR A 391 -6.28 3.23 6.25
N ASN A 392 -6.23 4.38 6.92
CA ASN A 392 -5.31 4.59 8.04
C ASN A 392 -5.64 3.65 9.18
N CYS A 393 -4.62 3.18 9.89
CA CYS A 393 -4.77 2.19 10.95
C CYS A 393 -5.67 2.72 12.10
N PRO A 394 -6.75 1.99 12.45
CA PRO A 394 -7.55 2.27 13.63
C PRO A 394 -6.76 2.20 14.93
N ALA A 395 -7.20 2.96 15.93
CA ALA A 395 -6.62 2.96 17.27
C ALA A 395 -6.61 1.56 17.92
N ALA A 396 -7.61 0.71 17.61
CA ALA A 396 -7.69 -0.66 18.10
C ALA A 396 -6.51 -1.55 17.64
N TYR A 397 -5.85 -1.19 16.53
CA TYR A 397 -4.73 -1.95 15.96
C TYR A 397 -3.39 -1.19 16.07
N GLY A 398 -3.33 -0.13 16.88
CA GLY A 398 -2.12 0.65 17.11
C GLY A 398 -2.02 2.00 16.42
N GLY A 399 -2.95 2.31 15.52
CA GLY A 399 -2.97 3.60 14.84
C GLY A 399 -3.69 4.67 15.65
N ILE A 400 -4.32 5.61 14.94
CA ILE A 400 -4.99 6.77 15.56
C ILE A 400 -6.42 6.97 15.05
N ARG A 401 -6.85 6.19 14.06
CA ARG A 401 -8.17 6.36 13.45
C ARG A 401 -9.26 5.91 14.42
N THR A 402 -10.30 6.73 14.59
CA THR A 402 -11.44 6.43 15.46
C THR A 402 -12.75 6.75 14.77
N ALA A 403 -13.82 6.02 15.08
CA ALA A 403 -15.15 6.27 14.48
C ALA A 403 -15.75 7.62 14.91
N ALA A 404 -15.34 8.17 16.05
CA ALA A 404 -15.77 9.49 16.49
C ALA A 404 -14.59 10.47 16.42
N ASN A 405 -14.83 11.68 15.94
CA ASN A 405 -13.87 12.78 15.95
C ASN A 405 -12.51 12.43 15.30
N ASN A 406 -12.50 11.66 14.20
CA ASN A 406 -11.24 11.32 13.54
C ASN A 406 -10.46 12.56 13.07
N PHE A 407 -11.19 13.61 12.65
CA PHE A 407 -10.64 14.84 12.08
C PHE A 407 -9.59 15.55 12.96
N ARG A 408 -9.64 15.37 14.28
CA ARG A 408 -8.73 16.02 15.23
C ARG A 408 -7.52 15.15 15.60
N ASN A 409 -7.57 13.84 15.37
CA ASN A 409 -6.52 12.90 15.81
C ASN A 409 -5.17 13.12 15.10
N PRO A 410 -5.14 13.51 13.81
CA PRO A 410 -3.89 13.83 13.10
C PRO A 410 -3.24 15.15 13.53
N PHE A 411 -3.80 15.89 14.49
CA PHE A 411 -3.27 17.18 14.89
C PHE A 411 -2.89 17.23 16.36
N TRP A 412 -1.83 17.97 16.66
CA TRP A 412 -1.44 18.26 18.03
C TRP A 412 -2.41 19.24 18.69
N ARG A 413 -2.83 18.97 19.93
CA ARG A 413 -3.88 19.75 20.61
C ARG A 413 -3.49 20.31 21.97
N GLU A 414 -2.28 20.05 22.46
CA GLU A 414 -1.88 20.55 23.77
C GLU A 414 -1.51 22.04 23.72
N PRO A 415 -1.70 22.79 24.83
CA PRO A 415 -1.29 24.19 24.99
C PRO A 415 0.06 24.54 24.37
N GLN A 416 0.03 25.46 23.40
CA GLN A 416 1.22 26.00 22.75
C GLN A 416 1.31 27.51 23.00
N PRO A 417 2.37 28.00 23.65
CA PRO A 417 2.60 29.44 23.84
C PRO A 417 3.23 30.10 22.60
N TYR A 418 3.54 29.36 21.54
CA TYR A 418 4.22 29.87 20.35
C TYR A 418 3.26 30.14 19.21
N ALA A 419 3.29 31.36 18.68
CA ALA A 419 2.61 31.68 17.43
C ALA A 419 3.39 31.14 16.21
N PRO A 420 2.74 30.88 15.07
CA PRO A 420 1.28 30.91 14.85
C PRO A 420 0.60 29.60 15.28
N TYR A 421 1.32 28.70 15.95
CA TYR A 421 0.85 27.38 16.40
C TYR A 421 -0.01 27.43 17.67
N ALA A 422 -0.99 28.33 17.72
CA ALA A 422 -1.90 28.36 18.87
C ALA A 422 -2.64 27.02 19.03
N VAL A 423 -3.20 26.80 20.22
CA VAL A 423 -4.04 25.61 20.45
C VAL A 423 -5.20 25.63 19.47
N PRO A 424 -5.31 24.61 18.60
CA PRO A 424 -6.40 24.58 17.66
C PRO A 424 -7.72 24.40 18.39
N THR A 425 -8.73 25.15 17.98
CA THR A 425 -10.09 25.00 18.48
C THR A 425 -10.83 23.98 17.63
N GLU A 426 -11.57 23.06 18.26
CA GLU A 426 -12.31 22.01 17.56
C GLU A 426 -13.67 22.54 17.08
N ASP A 427 -14.01 22.27 15.82
CA ASP A 427 -15.35 22.45 15.26
C ASP A 427 -15.88 21.09 14.81
N ALA A 428 -16.51 20.38 15.75
CA ALA A 428 -16.99 19.02 15.52
C ALA A 428 -18.11 18.94 14.47
N ALA A 429 -18.89 20.03 14.29
CA ALA A 429 -19.94 20.08 13.29
C ALA A 429 -19.37 20.14 11.86
N ALA A 430 -18.28 20.89 11.69
CA ALA A 430 -17.56 20.96 10.42
C ALA A 430 -16.50 19.85 10.24
N ALA A 431 -16.28 19.01 11.27
CA ALA A 431 -15.20 18.03 11.33
C ALA A 431 -13.83 18.65 10.98
N THR A 432 -13.54 19.82 11.56
CA THR A 432 -12.30 20.57 11.35
C THR A 432 -11.74 21.05 12.67
N ILE A 433 -10.45 21.37 12.69
CA ILE A 433 -9.87 22.22 13.73
C ILE A 433 -9.56 23.59 13.14
N TRP A 434 -9.52 24.66 13.93
CA TRP A 434 -9.22 25.98 13.40
C TRP A 434 -8.28 26.80 14.28
N VAL A 435 -7.53 27.67 13.61
CA VAL A 435 -6.57 28.61 14.21
C VAL A 435 -6.72 29.96 13.51
N PRO A 436 -6.78 31.09 14.25
CA PRO A 436 -6.80 32.40 13.62
C PRO A 436 -5.43 32.76 13.04
N ALA A 437 -5.43 33.54 11.96
CA ALA A 437 -4.22 34.17 11.45
C ALA A 437 -3.64 35.12 12.50
N TYR A 438 -2.34 35.04 12.71
CA TYR A 438 -1.65 35.82 13.72
C TYR A 438 -1.54 37.30 13.31
N THR A 439 -1.86 38.21 14.24
CA THR A 439 -1.93 39.66 13.96
C THR A 439 -0.98 40.52 14.81
N ASN A 440 -0.39 39.98 15.87
CA ASN A 440 0.45 40.76 16.79
C ASN A 440 1.89 40.94 16.26
N ASP A 441 2.07 41.96 15.43
CA ASP A 441 3.34 42.35 14.83
C ASP A 441 4.45 42.69 15.84
N GLY A 442 4.08 43.16 17.04
CA GLY A 442 5.06 43.54 18.07
C GLY A 442 5.78 42.34 18.71
N ALA A 443 5.10 41.20 18.82
CA ALA A 443 5.69 39.99 19.40
C ALA A 443 6.40 39.13 18.34
N HIS A 444 5.76 38.85 17.20
CA HIS A 444 6.28 37.94 16.18
C HIS A 444 6.06 38.46 14.74
N PRO A 445 6.82 39.48 14.28
CA PRO A 445 6.56 40.19 13.02
C PRO A 445 6.60 39.27 11.79
N ASN A 446 7.49 38.27 11.78
CA ASN A 446 7.62 37.31 10.67
C ASN A 446 6.46 36.31 10.56
N ARG A 447 5.56 36.27 11.55
CA ARG A 447 4.40 35.36 11.61
C ARG A 447 3.08 36.03 11.35
N VAL A 448 3.05 37.35 11.23
CA VAL A 448 1.83 38.11 10.93
C VAL A 448 1.23 37.62 9.61
N GLY A 449 -0.09 37.47 9.57
CA GLY A 449 -0.81 36.97 8.39
C GLY A 449 -0.66 35.47 8.13
N ARG A 450 -0.20 34.70 9.12
CA ARG A 450 -0.07 33.23 9.06
C ARG A 450 -0.86 32.54 10.15
N ALA A 451 -1.35 31.33 9.89
CA ALA A 451 -1.93 30.44 10.90
C ALA A 451 -1.16 29.12 10.91
N GLY A 452 -0.89 28.55 12.09
CA GLY A 452 -0.04 27.35 12.20
C GLY A 452 -0.72 26.20 12.93
N VAL A 453 -0.43 24.98 12.50
CA VAL A 453 -0.77 23.74 13.23
C VAL A 453 0.42 22.79 13.22
N TYR A 454 0.46 21.85 14.15
CA TYR A 454 1.34 20.69 14.01
C TYR A 454 0.52 19.49 13.54
N LEU A 455 0.85 18.98 12.35
CA LEU A 455 0.41 17.66 11.93
C LEU A 455 1.16 16.64 12.78
N GLN A 456 0.41 15.79 13.47
CA GLN A 456 0.92 14.66 14.22
C GLN A 456 0.36 13.39 13.57
N PRO A 457 1.01 12.79 12.57
CA PRO A 457 0.54 11.52 11.99
C PRO A 457 0.62 10.36 12.99
N SER A 458 0.14 9.17 12.62
CA SER A 458 0.31 7.95 13.44
C SER A 458 1.76 7.44 13.42
N LEU A 459 2.04 6.37 14.17
CA LEU A 459 3.31 5.61 14.10
C LEU A 459 3.30 4.53 13.00
N ILE A 460 2.18 4.36 12.30
CA ILE A 460 1.92 3.21 11.44
C ILE A 460 2.38 3.54 10.02
N ALA A 461 3.31 2.75 9.51
CA ALA A 461 3.78 2.90 8.14
C ALA A 461 2.65 2.65 7.13
N GLY A 462 2.59 3.46 6.07
CA GLY A 462 1.54 3.42 5.05
C GLY A 462 0.34 4.32 5.35
N ASP A 463 0.14 4.75 6.60
CA ASP A 463 -0.85 5.77 6.95
C ASP A 463 -0.55 7.06 6.18
N ARG A 464 -1.61 7.71 5.69
CA ARG A 464 -1.57 8.73 4.67
C ARG A 464 -2.52 9.86 4.99
N TYR A 465 -2.03 11.09 4.81
CA TYR A 465 -2.74 12.30 5.19
C TYR A 465 -2.64 13.34 4.08
N LYS A 466 -3.77 13.92 3.69
CA LYS A 466 -3.83 15.08 2.80
C LYS A 466 -4.34 16.26 3.60
N VAL A 467 -3.45 17.21 3.91
CA VAL A 467 -3.78 18.33 4.79
C VAL A 467 -4.39 19.45 3.96
N ARG A 468 -5.53 19.97 4.41
CA ARG A 468 -6.20 21.12 3.81
C ARG A 468 -6.22 22.28 4.78
N ALA A 469 -5.86 23.46 4.31
CA ALA A 469 -6.07 24.73 4.99
C ALA A 469 -7.08 25.56 4.19
N ARG A 470 -8.16 26.04 4.83
CA ARG A 470 -9.23 26.82 4.20
C ARG A 470 -9.52 28.06 5.02
N LEU A 471 -9.65 29.21 4.37
CA LEU A 471 -10.15 30.41 5.04
C LEU A 471 -11.65 30.26 5.31
N SER A 472 -12.06 30.57 6.53
CA SER A 472 -13.44 30.52 6.98
C SER A 472 -13.85 31.85 7.58
N TYR A 473 -15.07 32.27 7.26
CA TYR A 473 -15.64 33.54 7.73
C TYR A 473 -16.76 33.30 8.74
N GLN A 474 -16.94 32.05 9.18
CA GLN A 474 -17.94 31.67 10.16
C GLN A 474 -17.80 32.51 11.45
N GLY A 475 -18.93 33.00 11.96
CA GLY A 475 -18.97 33.85 13.15
C GLY A 475 -18.73 35.34 12.87
N ARG A 476 -18.45 35.74 11.62
CA ARG A 476 -18.36 37.16 11.24
C ARG A 476 -19.74 37.71 10.83
N PRO A 477 -20.10 38.96 11.20
CA PRO A 477 -21.38 39.58 10.81
C PRO A 477 -21.60 39.67 9.30
N ASN A 478 -20.51 39.82 8.53
CA ASN A 478 -20.50 39.91 7.07
C ASN A 478 -20.06 38.60 6.38
N ALA A 479 -20.15 37.44 7.06
CA ALA A 479 -19.65 36.16 6.55
C ALA A 479 -20.12 35.83 5.12
N MET A 480 -21.42 35.95 4.83
CA MET A 480 -21.96 35.67 3.48
C MET A 480 -21.35 36.57 2.40
N ALA A 481 -21.12 37.85 2.71
CA ALA A 481 -20.49 38.78 1.77
C ALA A 481 -19.01 38.44 1.56
N LEU A 482 -18.31 38.05 2.63
CA LEU A 482 -16.92 37.60 2.55
C LEU A 482 -16.78 36.30 1.74
N GLU A 483 -17.69 35.34 1.91
CA GLU A 483 -17.71 34.10 1.13
C GLU A 483 -17.96 34.38 -0.35
N ALA A 484 -18.94 35.23 -0.66
CA ALA A 484 -19.25 35.61 -2.04
C ALA A 484 -18.07 36.36 -2.70
N ALA A 485 -17.35 37.18 -1.95
CA ALA A 485 -16.21 37.95 -2.45
C ALA A 485 -14.90 37.13 -2.53
N ASN A 486 -14.79 36.03 -1.78
CA ASN A 486 -13.56 35.22 -1.67
C ASN A 486 -13.84 33.70 -1.81
N PRO A 487 -14.42 33.24 -2.93
CA PRO A 487 -14.99 31.89 -3.03
C PRO A 487 -13.98 30.73 -3.00
N VAL A 488 -12.67 30.97 -3.14
CA VAL A 488 -11.67 29.89 -3.39
C VAL A 488 -10.35 30.11 -2.63
N CYS A 489 -10.39 30.38 -1.33
CA CYS A 489 -9.18 30.44 -0.50
C CYS A 489 -8.96 29.15 0.28
N GLN A 490 -8.55 28.10 -0.43
CA GLN A 490 -8.12 26.84 0.18
C GLN A 490 -6.86 26.27 -0.48
N TYR A 491 -6.10 25.49 0.27
CA TYR A 491 -4.91 24.80 -0.19
C TYR A 491 -4.90 23.39 0.35
N GLU A 492 -4.57 22.42 -0.51
CA GLU A 492 -4.50 21.02 -0.16
C GLU A 492 -3.15 20.44 -0.58
N THR A 493 -2.46 19.81 0.37
CA THR A 493 -1.12 19.24 0.13
C THR A 493 -1.20 17.99 -0.75
N LYS A 494 -0.05 17.53 -1.26
CA LYS A 494 0.13 16.13 -1.65
C LYS A 494 -0.10 15.21 -0.45
N PRO A 495 -0.42 13.92 -0.67
CA PRO A 495 -0.43 12.94 0.40
C PRO A 495 0.93 12.90 1.11
N ILE A 496 0.90 12.96 2.44
CA ILE A 496 2.03 12.74 3.34
C ILE A 496 1.87 11.33 3.90
N VAL A 497 2.80 10.44 3.57
CA VAL A 497 2.79 9.02 3.97
C VAL A 497 3.80 8.80 5.09
N VAL A 498 3.38 8.09 6.12
CA VAL A 498 4.26 7.64 7.20
C VAL A 498 5.14 6.51 6.68
N TRP A 499 6.45 6.71 6.75
CA TRP A 499 7.46 5.70 6.49
C TRP A 499 8.17 5.35 7.78
N ARG A 500 8.57 4.11 7.90
CA ARG A 500 9.46 3.68 8.97
C ARG A 500 10.88 3.61 8.45
N ARG A 501 11.88 3.86 9.30
CA ARG A 501 13.28 3.75 8.91
C ARG A 501 14.11 3.11 10.01
N VAL A 502 15.05 2.28 9.57
CA VAL A 502 16.06 1.62 10.38
C VAL A 502 17.36 1.62 9.62
N GLU A 503 18.47 1.92 10.30
CA GLU A 503 19.79 1.85 9.71
C GLU A 503 20.38 0.45 9.94
N VAL A 504 21.07 -0.10 8.94
CA VAL A 504 21.97 -1.24 9.16
C VAL A 504 23.37 -0.67 9.27
N PHE A 505 23.85 -0.53 10.50
CA PHE A 505 25.09 0.18 10.78
C PHE A 505 26.32 -0.60 10.30
N GLY A 506 26.30 -1.92 10.40
CA GLY A 506 27.46 -2.72 10.07
C GLY A 506 27.12 -4.14 9.68
N VAL A 507 27.90 -4.69 8.75
CA VAL A 507 27.90 -6.10 8.42
C VAL A 507 29.32 -6.61 8.67
N VAL A 508 29.44 -7.42 9.72
CA VAL A 508 30.70 -8.03 10.13
C VAL A 508 30.71 -9.44 9.59
N GLY A 509 31.50 -9.70 8.56
CA GLY A 509 31.57 -11.03 7.98
C GLY A 509 32.73 -11.85 8.52
N TRP A 510 32.50 -13.15 8.65
CA TRP A 510 33.44 -14.12 9.19
C TRP A 510 33.50 -15.39 8.33
N PRO A 511 34.24 -15.39 7.20
CA PRO A 511 34.86 -14.24 6.53
C PRO A 511 33.84 -13.33 5.81
N LEU A 512 34.25 -12.09 5.51
CA LEU A 512 33.42 -11.12 4.78
C LEU A 512 33.14 -11.57 3.34
N ARG A 513 31.85 -11.73 3.02
CA ARG A 513 31.40 -12.09 1.67
C ARG A 513 31.19 -10.87 0.78
N ASN A 514 31.21 -11.09 -0.53
CA ASN A 514 30.77 -10.07 -1.48
C ASN A 514 29.24 -10.03 -1.47
N HIS A 515 28.68 -8.94 -0.95
CA HIS A 515 27.24 -8.76 -0.81
C HIS A 515 26.55 -8.30 -2.09
N GLY A 516 27.28 -7.93 -3.14
CA GLY A 516 26.72 -7.56 -4.45
C GLY A 516 25.48 -6.66 -4.35
N ALA A 517 24.36 -7.16 -4.88
CA ALA A 517 23.06 -6.47 -4.88
C ALA A 517 22.15 -6.81 -3.67
N LEU A 518 22.60 -7.62 -2.71
CA LEU A 518 21.78 -8.08 -1.58
C LEU A 518 21.17 -6.92 -0.77
N PRO A 519 21.91 -5.84 -0.41
CA PRO A 519 21.33 -4.72 0.35
C PRO A 519 20.17 -4.04 -0.40
N ALA A 520 20.32 -3.83 -1.71
CA ALA A 520 19.29 -3.21 -2.54
C ALA A 520 18.03 -4.09 -2.67
N LYS A 521 18.20 -5.41 -2.75
CA LYS A 521 17.08 -6.36 -2.77
C LYS A 521 16.35 -6.42 -1.42
N CYS A 522 17.09 -6.46 -0.32
CA CYS A 522 16.53 -6.37 1.03
C CYS A 522 15.74 -5.07 1.19
N GLN A 523 16.32 -3.94 0.80
CA GLN A 523 15.65 -2.63 0.75
C GLN A 523 14.33 -2.68 -0.03
N ALA A 524 14.33 -3.25 -1.24
CA ALA A 524 13.14 -3.36 -2.06
C ALA A 524 12.02 -4.16 -1.34
N ARG A 525 12.36 -5.29 -0.72
CA ARG A 525 11.39 -6.14 0.01
C ARG A 525 10.77 -5.42 1.21
N TYR A 526 11.56 -4.66 1.97
CA TYR A 526 11.02 -3.88 3.10
C TYR A 526 10.26 -2.62 2.68
N ALA A 527 10.61 -2.01 1.55
CA ALA A 527 9.88 -0.88 1.00
C ALA A 527 8.42 -1.24 0.65
N GLU A 528 8.13 -2.52 0.35
CA GLU A 528 6.76 -3.05 0.20
C GLU A 528 5.92 -2.87 1.49
N SER A 529 6.55 -2.70 2.65
CA SER A 529 5.89 -2.43 3.94
C SER A 529 6.06 -0.97 4.42
N PHE A 530 6.43 -0.04 3.54
CA PHE A 530 6.82 1.33 3.89
C PHE A 530 7.95 1.40 4.94
N LEU A 531 8.83 0.39 4.95
CA LEU A 531 10.00 0.33 5.82
C LEU A 531 11.28 0.56 5.00
N GLN A 532 11.98 1.65 5.28
CA GLN A 532 13.29 1.93 4.71
C GLN A 532 14.38 1.30 5.57
N VAL A 533 15.00 0.24 5.06
CA VAL A 533 16.23 -0.33 5.64
C VAL A 533 17.43 0.35 5.00
N ASP A 534 18.05 1.29 5.70
CA ASP A 534 19.12 2.11 5.14
C ASP A 534 20.48 1.43 5.27
N PHE A 535 21.10 1.13 4.13
CA PHE A 535 22.45 0.58 4.03
C PHE A 535 23.50 1.61 3.56
N SER A 536 23.11 2.87 3.33
CA SER A 536 23.98 3.89 2.72
C SER A 536 25.25 4.18 3.54
N ARG A 537 25.23 3.83 4.83
CA ARG A 537 26.33 4.02 5.79
C ARG A 537 26.83 2.71 6.39
N THR A 538 26.38 1.57 5.89
CA THR A 538 26.77 0.26 6.40
C THR A 538 28.27 0.06 6.27
N ARG A 539 28.92 -0.25 7.38
CA ARG A 539 30.32 -0.68 7.41
C ARG A 539 30.41 -2.18 7.14
N TYR A 540 30.99 -2.57 6.02
CA TYR A 540 31.30 -3.97 5.72
C TYR A 540 32.72 -4.28 6.20
N GLN A 541 32.85 -5.08 7.26
CA GLN A 541 34.14 -5.38 7.87
C GLN A 541 34.33 -6.89 8.04
N ALA A 542 35.55 -7.37 7.84
CA ALA A 542 35.89 -8.72 8.28
C ALA A 542 35.97 -8.75 9.81
N ILE A 543 35.61 -9.89 10.42
CA ILE A 543 35.67 -10.06 11.88
C ILE A 543 37.04 -9.70 12.47
N THR A 544 38.13 -9.93 11.72
CA THR A 544 39.52 -9.63 12.11
C THR A 544 39.84 -8.14 12.14
N ALA A 545 39.07 -7.32 11.43
CA ALA A 545 39.16 -5.87 11.49
C ALA A 545 38.37 -5.29 12.68
N VAL A 546 37.43 -6.07 13.24
CA VAL A 546 36.55 -5.67 14.33
C VAL A 546 37.11 -6.15 15.68
N LEU A 547 37.48 -7.42 15.78
CA LEU A 547 37.94 -8.06 17.00
C LEU A 547 39.46 -8.15 17.05
N THR A 548 40.01 -7.82 18.20
CA THR A 548 41.44 -7.97 18.49
C THR A 548 41.73 -9.39 18.99
N HIS A 549 43.01 -9.78 18.98
CA HIS A 549 43.44 -11.03 19.60
C HIS A 549 43.01 -11.14 21.08
N GLN A 550 43.04 -10.03 21.83
CA GLN A 550 42.60 -10.01 23.21
C GLN A 550 41.09 -10.27 23.34
N ASP A 551 40.26 -9.73 22.44
CA ASP A 551 38.81 -9.98 22.48
C ASP A 551 38.49 -11.48 22.27
N TYR A 552 39.27 -12.17 21.43
CA TYR A 552 39.18 -13.63 21.27
C TYR A 552 39.62 -14.40 22.51
N VAL A 553 40.73 -13.99 23.13
CA VAL A 553 41.21 -14.58 24.39
C VAL A 553 40.16 -14.44 25.50
N ASP A 554 39.57 -13.24 25.62
CA ASP A 554 38.50 -12.98 26.60
C ASP A 554 37.27 -13.84 26.33
N TRP A 555 36.87 -14.00 25.06
CA TRP A 555 35.74 -14.84 24.68
C TRP A 555 35.97 -16.32 25.00
N LEU A 556 37.17 -16.84 24.75
CA LEU A 556 37.54 -18.21 25.12
C LEU A 556 37.56 -18.40 26.63
N ALA A 557 38.14 -17.46 27.38
CA ALA A 557 38.09 -17.48 28.83
C ALA A 557 36.65 -17.46 29.37
N HIS A 558 35.76 -16.66 28.75
CA HIS A 558 34.33 -16.66 29.07
C HIS A 558 33.69 -18.03 28.86
N ILE A 559 33.99 -18.69 27.74
CA ILE A 559 33.54 -20.07 27.48
C ILE A 559 34.12 -21.01 28.55
N GLU A 560 35.41 -20.97 28.83
CA GLU A 560 36.06 -21.87 29.79
C GLU A 560 35.49 -21.77 31.20
N VAL A 561 35.17 -20.56 31.64
CA VAL A 561 34.64 -20.30 32.99
C VAL A 561 33.16 -20.66 33.09
N HIS A 562 32.39 -20.50 32.01
CA HIS A 562 30.93 -20.53 32.07
C HIS A 562 30.28 -21.68 31.27
N ALA A 563 31.07 -22.46 30.51
CA ALA A 563 30.56 -23.52 29.65
C ALA A 563 29.89 -24.68 30.42
N THR A 564 28.89 -25.29 29.79
CA THR A 564 28.31 -26.55 30.30
C THR A 564 29.36 -27.68 30.33
N PRO A 565 29.31 -28.62 31.31
CA PRO A 565 30.31 -29.69 31.48
C PRO A 565 30.49 -30.62 30.27
N VAL A 566 29.49 -30.69 29.39
CA VAL A 566 29.48 -31.48 28.14
C VAL A 566 30.57 -31.01 27.16
N ILE A 567 31.14 -29.83 27.37
CA ILE A 567 32.10 -29.15 26.48
C ILE A 567 33.55 -29.39 26.92
N GLY A 568 33.81 -30.06 28.04
CA GLY A 568 35.17 -30.44 28.47
C GLY A 568 36.06 -31.09 27.37
N PRO A 569 35.53 -31.98 26.50
CA PRO A 569 36.28 -32.56 25.37
C PRO A 569 36.66 -31.57 24.26
N LEU A 570 36.00 -30.40 24.17
CA LEU A 570 36.27 -29.39 23.15
C LEU A 570 37.58 -28.66 23.37
N ARG A 571 38.09 -28.63 24.61
CA ARG A 571 39.39 -28.05 24.96
C ARG A 571 40.51 -28.63 24.10
N ALA A 572 40.55 -29.95 23.95
CA ALA A 572 41.57 -30.63 23.13
C ALA A 572 41.44 -30.32 21.62
N VAL A 573 40.24 -29.97 21.14
CA VAL A 573 39.97 -29.58 19.75
C VAL A 573 40.35 -28.11 19.53
N LEU A 574 40.01 -27.22 20.46
CA LEU A 574 40.36 -25.80 20.41
C LEU A 574 41.89 -25.60 20.58
N ASP A 575 42.55 -26.34 21.47
CA ASP A 575 44.01 -26.28 21.68
C ASP A 575 44.82 -26.80 20.45
N ALA A 576 44.24 -27.73 19.68
CA ALA A 576 44.84 -28.32 18.48
C ALA A 576 44.58 -27.52 17.19
N THR A 577 43.76 -26.47 17.25
CA THR A 577 43.45 -25.58 16.12
C THR A 577 44.24 -24.28 16.26
N THR A 578 44.45 -23.55 15.16
CA THR A 578 44.96 -22.17 15.22
C THR A 578 43.77 -21.25 15.04
N LEU A 579 43.48 -20.43 16.05
CA LEU A 579 42.50 -19.36 15.95
C LEU A 579 43.07 -18.27 15.04
N HIS A 580 42.79 -18.34 13.74
CA HIS A 580 43.06 -17.23 12.84
C HIS A 580 42.03 -17.13 11.70
N ASP A 581 41.68 -15.88 11.43
CA ASP A 581 41.06 -15.18 10.29
C ASP A 581 39.81 -15.73 9.57
N ALA A 582 39.46 -17.02 9.64
CA ALA A 582 38.35 -17.55 8.84
C ALA A 582 37.28 -18.35 9.61
N CYS A 583 37.56 -18.82 10.83
CA CYS A 583 36.62 -19.60 11.65
C CYS A 583 37.21 -19.68 13.07
N PRO A 584 36.42 -19.75 14.16
CA PRO A 584 36.98 -20.07 15.49
C PRO A 584 37.60 -21.48 15.55
N ILE A 585 37.40 -22.29 14.50
CA ILE A 585 37.97 -23.62 14.32
C ILE A 585 38.64 -23.64 12.94
N VAL A 586 39.97 -23.49 12.88
CA VAL A 586 40.75 -23.86 11.69
C VAL A 586 41.65 -25.01 12.09
N LEU A 587 41.44 -26.18 11.48
CA LEU A 587 42.32 -27.32 11.67
C LEU A 587 43.76 -26.90 11.33
N ARG A 588 44.69 -27.03 12.28
CA ARG A 588 46.13 -26.80 12.02
C ARG A 588 46.65 -27.67 10.88
N ASN A 589 45.96 -28.77 10.59
CA ASN A 589 46.16 -29.63 9.44
C ASN A 589 44.80 -29.97 8.82
N PRO A 590 44.34 -29.27 7.77
CA PRO A 590 43.06 -29.56 7.12
C PRO A 590 42.97 -30.98 6.55
N ASN A 591 44.12 -31.66 6.36
CA ASN A 591 44.18 -33.06 5.94
C ASN A 591 44.09 -34.07 7.09
N ALA A 592 43.97 -33.64 8.36
CA ALA A 592 43.87 -34.55 9.48
C ALA A 592 42.45 -35.15 9.57
N ALA A 593 42.36 -36.49 9.48
CA ALA A 593 41.09 -37.18 9.64
C ALA A 593 40.55 -37.00 11.07
N LEU A 594 39.37 -36.38 11.19
CA LEU A 594 38.66 -36.24 12.45
C LEU A 594 37.97 -37.57 12.83
N SER A 595 38.13 -38.01 14.07
CA SER A 595 37.31 -39.11 14.62
C SER A 595 35.83 -38.71 14.70
N SER A 596 34.91 -39.67 14.67
CA SER A 596 33.46 -39.40 14.81
C SER A 596 33.14 -38.62 16.08
N GLY A 597 33.82 -38.89 17.19
CA GLY A 597 33.68 -38.13 18.43
C GLY A 597 34.10 -36.66 18.29
N GLN A 598 35.20 -36.37 17.57
CA GLN A 598 35.62 -34.99 17.29
C GLN A 598 34.65 -34.27 16.35
N LYS A 599 34.13 -34.96 15.33
CA LYS A 599 33.10 -34.42 14.43
C LYS A 599 31.82 -34.07 15.19
N ASN A 600 31.34 -34.97 16.05
CA ASN A 600 30.17 -34.73 16.90
C ASN A 600 30.41 -33.57 17.89
N ASN A 601 31.59 -33.47 18.49
CA ASN A 601 31.94 -32.34 19.36
C ASN A 601 31.97 -31.01 18.61
N LEU A 602 32.51 -30.99 17.38
CA LEU A 602 32.49 -29.81 16.50
C LEU A 602 31.07 -29.40 16.11
N TYR A 603 30.20 -30.38 15.83
CA TYR A 603 28.77 -30.17 15.60
C TYR A 603 28.11 -29.52 16.80
N PHE A 604 28.24 -30.10 17.99
CA PHE A 604 27.64 -29.56 19.21
C PHE A 604 28.20 -28.18 19.55
N PHE A 605 29.50 -27.94 19.36
CA PHE A 605 30.06 -26.61 19.55
C PHE A 605 29.42 -25.60 18.60
N THR A 606 29.42 -25.88 17.30
CA THR A 606 28.92 -24.94 16.28
C THR A 606 27.43 -24.65 16.49
N ASN A 607 26.63 -25.69 16.75
CA ASN A 607 25.20 -25.57 17.07
C ASN A 607 24.96 -24.78 18.36
N ASN A 608 25.75 -25.03 19.41
CA ASN A 608 25.51 -24.42 20.72
C ASN A 608 26.21 -23.08 20.91
N MET A 609 27.18 -22.72 20.05
CA MET A 609 28.08 -21.57 20.18
C MET A 609 27.32 -20.28 20.45
N PHE A 610 26.16 -20.14 19.83
CA PHE A 610 25.31 -18.96 19.99
C PHE A 610 24.13 -19.18 20.94
N SER A 611 23.64 -20.41 21.09
CA SER A 611 22.36 -20.66 21.77
C SER A 611 22.49 -21.04 23.25
N GLU A 612 23.45 -21.89 23.65
CA GLU A 612 23.34 -22.62 24.94
C GLU A 612 24.69 -22.92 25.63
N LEU A 613 25.81 -22.28 25.25
CA LEU A 613 27.10 -22.61 25.88
C LEU A 613 27.13 -22.34 27.40
N VAL A 614 26.32 -21.44 27.96
CA VAL A 614 26.43 -21.02 29.36
C VAL A 614 25.30 -21.55 30.25
N SER A 615 25.65 -22.16 31.38
CA SER A 615 24.70 -22.76 32.34
C SER A 615 24.26 -21.82 33.47
N ALA A 616 24.99 -20.73 33.70
CA ALA A 616 24.79 -19.85 34.84
C ALA A 616 23.76 -18.73 34.55
N PRO A 617 22.77 -18.50 35.44
CA PRO A 617 21.83 -17.40 35.27
C PRO A 617 22.55 -16.04 35.33
N ASN A 618 22.11 -15.09 34.50
CA ASN A 618 22.66 -13.73 34.38
C ASN A 618 24.07 -13.63 33.80
N VAL A 619 24.63 -14.73 33.26
CA VAL A 619 25.86 -14.68 32.48
C VAL A 619 25.49 -14.67 30.99
N PRO A 620 26.03 -13.74 30.18
CA PRO A 620 25.79 -13.74 28.73
C PRO A 620 26.16 -15.09 28.11
N SER A 621 25.40 -15.57 27.12
CA SER A 621 25.84 -16.74 26.34
C SER A 621 27.18 -16.43 25.66
N ALA A 622 27.93 -17.46 25.27
CA ALA A 622 29.19 -17.25 24.54
C ALA A 622 28.97 -16.43 23.26
N GLY A 623 27.89 -16.72 22.52
CA GLY A 623 27.43 -15.88 21.41
C GLY A 623 27.13 -14.46 21.87
N GLY A 624 26.29 -14.28 22.90
CA GLY A 624 25.95 -12.96 23.44
C GLY A 624 27.18 -12.12 23.80
N PHE A 625 28.15 -12.69 24.53
CA PHE A 625 29.41 -12.03 24.87
C PHE A 625 30.18 -11.58 23.62
N LEU A 626 30.31 -12.46 22.62
CA LEU A 626 31.00 -12.14 21.38
C LEU A 626 30.28 -11.03 20.61
N LEU A 627 28.95 -11.12 20.48
CA LEU A 627 28.12 -10.11 19.83
C LEU A 627 28.24 -8.76 20.55
N ASP A 628 28.33 -8.74 21.89
CA ASP A 628 28.58 -7.52 22.66
C ASP A 628 29.94 -6.90 22.32
N ARG A 629 31.00 -7.72 22.20
CA ARG A 629 32.33 -7.23 21.80
C ARG A 629 32.31 -6.67 20.38
N ILE A 630 31.70 -7.38 19.44
CA ILE A 630 31.54 -6.90 18.05
C ILE A 630 30.77 -5.56 18.05
N ALA A 631 29.66 -5.49 18.78
CA ALA A 631 28.86 -4.27 18.87
C ALA A 631 29.68 -3.12 19.46
N GLN A 632 30.38 -3.34 20.58
CA GLN A 632 31.25 -2.34 21.20
C GLN A 632 32.29 -1.83 20.19
N ARG A 633 33.02 -2.73 19.52
CA ARG A 633 34.09 -2.37 18.57
C ARG A 633 33.57 -1.65 17.34
N MET A 634 32.48 -2.13 16.75
CA MET A 634 31.85 -1.47 15.60
C MET A 634 31.39 -0.06 15.96
N ARG A 635 30.90 0.13 17.20
CA ARG A 635 30.34 1.38 17.69
C ARG A 635 31.38 2.36 18.26
N THR A 636 32.64 1.97 18.48
CA THR A 636 33.69 2.91 18.91
C THR A 636 34.06 3.92 17.81
N GLY A 637 34.06 5.22 18.14
CA GLY A 637 34.42 6.34 17.27
C GLY A 637 33.25 7.30 17.02
N HIS A 638 33.51 8.50 16.47
CA HIS A 638 32.52 9.59 16.24
C HIS A 638 31.33 9.24 15.30
N ALA A 639 31.13 7.98 14.93
CA ALA A 639 30.03 7.56 14.07
C ALA A 639 28.79 7.19 14.89
N PRO A 640 27.58 7.60 14.47
CA PRO A 640 26.32 7.16 15.09
C PRO A 640 26.22 5.65 15.07
N CYS A 641 25.64 5.06 16.10
CA CYS A 641 25.78 3.64 16.42
C CYS A 641 24.42 2.93 16.64
N GLY A 642 23.37 3.58 16.15
CA GLY A 642 22.00 3.07 16.08
C GLY A 642 21.79 2.26 14.84
N GLY A 643 21.11 1.14 14.98
CA GLY A 643 20.82 0.25 13.88
C GLY A 643 21.25 -1.18 14.12
N ILE A 644 20.96 -1.99 13.12
CA ILE A 644 21.26 -3.42 13.12
C ILE A 644 22.74 -3.58 12.78
N ILE A 645 23.46 -4.34 13.59
CA ILE A 645 24.76 -4.90 13.18
C ILE A 645 24.51 -6.36 12.85
N MET A 646 24.98 -6.82 11.71
CA MET A 646 24.81 -8.20 11.24
C MET A 646 26.17 -8.91 11.31
N LEU A 647 26.30 -9.95 12.12
CA LEU A 647 27.43 -10.88 11.98
C LEU A 647 27.05 -11.91 10.92
N GLU A 648 27.82 -12.01 9.84
CA GLU A 648 27.62 -12.99 8.77
C GLU A 648 28.72 -14.02 8.86
N TYR A 649 28.44 -15.17 9.46
CA TYR A 649 29.45 -16.23 9.59
C TYR A 649 29.36 -17.21 8.42
N LYS A 650 30.50 -17.67 7.90
CA LYS A 650 30.60 -18.72 6.88
C LYS A 650 31.49 -19.86 7.39
N LEU A 651 30.97 -21.09 7.41
CA LEU A 651 31.74 -22.27 7.78
C LEU A 651 32.74 -22.63 6.68
N SER A 652 33.92 -23.09 7.10
CA SER A 652 34.91 -23.65 6.16
C SER A 652 34.40 -24.97 5.57
N ASP A 653 34.83 -25.29 4.35
CA ASP A 653 34.43 -26.51 3.66
C ASP A 653 34.81 -27.77 4.45
N ASP A 654 35.95 -27.75 5.16
CA ASP A 654 36.39 -28.84 6.04
C ASP A 654 35.42 -29.08 7.20
N ILE A 655 34.89 -28.00 7.79
CA ILE A 655 33.89 -28.14 8.86
C ILE A 655 32.56 -28.60 8.28
N LYS A 656 32.14 -28.05 7.13
CA LYS A 656 30.91 -28.53 6.45
C LYS A 656 30.99 -30.03 6.18
N GLU A 657 32.12 -30.53 5.68
CA GLU A 657 32.34 -31.95 5.45
C GLU A 657 32.38 -32.77 6.75
N ALA A 658 33.01 -32.24 7.80
CA ALA A 658 33.01 -32.88 9.12
C ALA A 658 31.59 -32.99 9.70
N LEU A 659 30.75 -31.98 9.49
CA LEU A 659 29.36 -31.94 9.97
C LEU A 659 28.45 -32.87 9.16
N ARG A 660 28.56 -32.89 7.83
CA ARG A 660 27.84 -33.83 6.94
C ARG A 660 28.12 -35.29 7.27
N THR A 661 29.32 -35.58 7.78
CA THR A 661 29.74 -36.93 8.17
C THR A 661 29.62 -37.20 9.68
N SER A 662 28.98 -36.28 10.42
CA SER A 662 28.66 -36.45 11.85
C SER A 662 27.31 -37.16 12.02
N ASP A 663 27.09 -37.79 13.18
CA ASP A 663 25.79 -38.40 13.49
C ASP A 663 24.73 -37.34 13.87
N GLY A 664 25.14 -36.07 14.02
CA GLY A 664 24.31 -34.95 14.45
C GLY A 664 23.41 -34.35 13.38
N GLY A 665 23.70 -34.60 12.10
CA GLY A 665 22.96 -34.07 10.95
C GLY A 665 23.53 -32.76 10.39
N ASP A 666 22.72 -32.09 9.57
CA ASP A 666 23.10 -30.82 8.92
C ASP A 666 23.24 -29.67 9.91
N VAL A 667 24.06 -28.68 9.56
CA VAL A 667 24.32 -27.51 10.39
C VAL A 667 23.02 -26.73 10.56
N PRO A 668 22.55 -26.48 11.79
CA PRO A 668 21.41 -25.62 11.99
C PRO A 668 21.77 -24.19 11.64
N THR A 669 20.90 -23.56 10.87
CA THR A 669 20.82 -22.09 10.85
C THR A 669 20.49 -21.65 12.26
N THR A 670 21.24 -20.71 12.80
CA THR A 670 20.81 -20.03 14.02
C THR A 670 21.02 -18.54 13.86
N SER A 671 20.00 -17.78 14.20
CA SER A 671 20.15 -16.37 14.48
C SER A 671 20.30 -16.15 15.99
N ASN A 672 21.12 -15.18 16.38
CA ASN A 672 21.21 -14.75 17.77
C ASN A 672 21.18 -13.22 17.84
N GLY A 673 20.23 -12.64 18.57
CA GLY A 673 20.17 -11.21 18.84
C GLY A 673 20.62 -10.90 20.27
N ASN A 674 21.63 -10.04 20.43
CA ASN A 674 21.98 -9.47 21.72
C ASN A 674 21.81 -7.95 21.67
N GLY A 675 20.64 -7.43 22.11
CA GLY A 675 20.33 -6.03 22.47
C GLY A 675 20.51 -4.90 21.41
N ALA A 676 21.35 -5.16 20.44
CA ALA A 676 22.17 -4.17 19.75
C ALA A 676 22.75 -4.74 18.46
N LEU A 677 22.86 -6.07 18.36
CA LEU A 677 23.51 -6.77 17.27
C LEU A 677 22.79 -8.10 16.99
N MET A 678 22.59 -8.39 15.72
CA MET A 678 22.08 -9.65 15.21
C MET A 678 23.24 -10.45 14.62
N GLY A 679 23.46 -11.67 15.11
CA GLY A 679 24.35 -12.64 14.49
C GLY A 679 23.58 -13.62 13.63
N ILE A 680 24.04 -13.78 12.40
CA ILE A 680 23.59 -14.75 11.39
C ILE A 680 24.72 -15.77 11.19
N ILE A 681 24.43 -17.02 11.49
CA ILE A 681 25.34 -18.14 11.18
C ILE A 681 25.06 -18.68 9.79
N ASP A 682 26.14 -19.00 9.08
CA ASP A 682 26.17 -19.62 7.75
C ASP A 682 24.98 -20.53 7.48
N GLN A 683 24.24 -20.11 6.48
CA GLN A 683 23.25 -20.90 5.79
C GLN A 683 23.96 -21.49 4.56
N ASP A 684 24.43 -22.75 4.62
CA ASP A 684 24.69 -23.58 3.42
C ASP A 684 23.36 -23.98 2.78
N VAL A 685 22.50 -22.99 2.63
CA VAL A 685 21.13 -23.12 2.22
C VAL A 685 21.20 -22.92 0.73
N ASN A 686 20.81 -23.94 -0.03
CA ASN A 686 20.76 -23.96 -1.49
C ASN A 686 19.71 -22.96 -2.05
N ALA A 687 19.47 -21.86 -1.33
CA ALA A 687 18.53 -20.78 -1.64
C ALA A 687 19.31 -19.54 -2.05
N ASN A 688 18.56 -18.57 -2.56
CA ASN A 688 19.10 -17.27 -2.89
C ASN A 688 19.53 -16.53 -1.61
N ALA A 689 20.76 -16.00 -1.59
CA ALA A 689 21.32 -15.31 -0.42
C ALA A 689 20.53 -14.05 -0.04
N ASP A 690 19.72 -13.49 -0.95
CA ASP A 690 18.82 -12.36 -0.66
C ASP A 690 17.68 -12.74 0.29
N PHE A 691 17.10 -13.92 0.13
CA PHE A 691 16.05 -14.46 0.98
C PHE A 691 16.58 -14.58 2.40
N VAL A 692 17.68 -15.28 2.59
CA VAL A 692 18.29 -15.50 3.91
C VAL A 692 18.58 -14.16 4.58
N PHE A 693 19.31 -13.29 3.88
CA PHE A 693 19.68 -12.00 4.43
C PHE A 693 18.45 -11.16 4.83
N THR A 694 17.40 -11.17 4.01
CA THR A 694 16.15 -10.43 4.28
C THR A 694 15.32 -11.08 5.39
N HIS A 695 15.27 -12.41 5.45
CA HIS A 695 14.60 -13.20 6.47
C HIS A 695 15.16 -12.88 7.85
N GLU A 696 16.48 -12.91 7.99
CA GLU A 696 17.16 -12.66 9.26
C GLU A 696 16.93 -11.24 9.74
N VAL A 697 17.04 -10.25 8.85
CA VAL A 697 16.66 -8.86 9.15
C VAL A 697 15.20 -8.78 9.63
N GLY A 698 14.34 -9.73 9.23
CA GLY A 698 12.94 -9.84 9.65
C GLY A 698 12.79 -10.12 11.14
N HIS A 699 13.67 -10.94 11.70
CA HIS A 699 13.69 -11.24 13.14
C HIS A 699 14.01 -9.99 13.98
N CYS A 700 14.77 -9.02 13.45
CA CYS A 700 14.95 -7.71 14.10
C CYS A 700 13.63 -6.99 14.35
N PHE A 701 12.59 -7.27 13.56
CA PHE A 701 11.28 -6.63 13.62
C PHE A 701 10.20 -7.58 14.17
N TRP A 702 10.59 -8.50 15.04
CA TRP A 702 9.72 -9.47 15.72
C TRP A 702 8.92 -10.36 14.76
N LEU A 703 9.37 -10.52 13.52
CA LEU A 703 8.83 -11.56 12.66
C LEU A 703 9.30 -12.91 13.19
N THR A 704 8.35 -13.82 13.35
CA THR A 704 8.61 -15.21 13.76
C THR A 704 8.70 -16.09 12.52
N HIS A 705 9.16 -17.32 12.66
CA HIS A 705 9.13 -18.22 11.53
C HIS A 705 7.71 -18.63 11.09
N HIS A 706 7.60 -18.89 9.79
CA HIS A 706 6.48 -19.55 9.16
C HIS A 706 6.87 -20.99 8.73
N GLU A 707 6.18 -21.55 7.75
CA GLU A 707 6.31 -22.93 7.30
C GLU A 707 7.75 -23.41 7.06
N ALA A 708 7.94 -24.72 7.17
CA ALA A 708 9.24 -25.40 7.01
C ALA A 708 10.37 -24.95 7.96
N ALA A 709 10.05 -24.15 8.99
CA ALA A 709 10.96 -23.82 10.08
C ALA A 709 10.60 -24.54 11.39
N SER A 710 11.48 -24.43 12.38
CA SER A 710 11.16 -24.72 13.78
C SER A 710 10.61 -23.46 14.47
N GLY A 711 9.82 -23.59 15.54
CA GLY A 711 9.32 -22.43 16.28
C GLY A 711 8.13 -21.69 15.66
N VAL A 712 7.50 -22.27 14.63
CA VAL A 712 6.38 -21.67 13.88
C VAL A 712 5.30 -21.11 14.80
N VAL A 713 4.93 -19.84 14.57
CA VAL A 713 3.79 -19.19 15.23
C VAL A 713 2.73 -18.84 14.17
N PRO A 714 1.82 -19.78 13.81
CA PRO A 714 0.92 -19.61 12.67
C PRO A 714 0.02 -18.36 12.75
N GLN A 715 -0.23 -17.85 13.96
CA GLN A 715 -1.06 -16.67 14.21
C GLN A 715 -0.39 -15.38 13.70
N HIS A 716 0.92 -15.35 13.51
CA HIS A 716 1.67 -14.19 13.02
C HIS A 716 1.80 -14.12 11.50
N HIS A 717 1.31 -15.14 10.79
CA HIS A 717 1.43 -15.24 9.34
C HIS A 717 0.05 -15.38 8.70
N ASP A 718 -0.04 -15.00 7.44
CA ASP A 718 -1.16 -15.38 6.58
C ASP A 718 -0.98 -16.86 6.24
N GLN A 719 -1.84 -17.72 6.80
CA GLN A 719 -1.70 -19.18 6.69
C GLN A 719 -1.93 -19.72 5.28
N PHE A 720 -2.37 -18.87 4.35
CA PHE A 720 -2.55 -19.25 2.94
C PHE A 720 -1.48 -18.64 2.04
N ASP A 721 -0.51 -17.91 2.60
CA ASP A 721 0.64 -17.40 1.87
C ASP A 721 1.87 -18.28 2.17
N HIS A 722 1.91 -19.43 1.49
CA HIS A 722 2.94 -20.45 1.62
C HIS A 722 4.33 -19.99 1.09
N ASN A 723 4.42 -18.78 0.54
CA ASN A 723 5.66 -18.19 0.01
C ASN A 723 6.15 -16.99 0.84
N CYS A 724 5.85 -17.02 2.14
CA CYS A 724 6.27 -16.00 3.08
C CYS A 724 7.80 -15.94 3.22
N MET A 725 8.37 -14.73 3.33
CA MET A 725 9.78 -14.44 3.61
C MET A 725 10.25 -15.11 4.90
N MET A 726 9.33 -15.41 5.82
CA MET A 726 9.66 -16.08 7.08
C MET A 726 9.54 -17.61 7.02
N SER A 727 9.23 -18.20 5.86
CA SER A 727 9.29 -19.65 5.63
C SER A 727 10.67 -20.05 5.11
N TYR A 728 11.05 -21.32 5.29
CA TYR A 728 12.16 -21.91 4.54
C TYR A 728 11.62 -22.68 3.31
N PRO A 729 12.41 -22.85 2.25
CA PRO A 729 12.03 -23.77 1.18
C PRO A 729 12.09 -25.23 1.67
N ASP A 730 11.39 -26.12 0.98
CA ASP A 730 11.32 -27.55 1.33
C ASP A 730 12.58 -28.28 0.87
N TRP A 731 13.66 -28.15 1.66
CA TRP A 731 14.97 -28.76 1.39
C TRP A 731 14.91 -30.27 1.24
N ASP A 732 14.10 -30.94 2.06
CA ASP A 732 14.06 -32.40 2.13
C ASP A 732 13.13 -33.03 1.08
N GLY A 733 12.41 -32.21 0.31
CA GLY A 733 11.32 -32.68 -0.56
C GLY A 733 10.21 -33.41 0.19
N ARG A 734 10.16 -33.26 1.52
CA ARG A 734 9.22 -33.95 2.42
C ARG A 734 7.86 -33.26 2.45
N ARG A 735 7.78 -32.03 1.94
CA ARG A 735 6.56 -31.22 1.82
C ARG A 735 6.34 -30.81 0.35
N PRO A 736 6.14 -31.78 -0.57
CA PRO A 736 5.89 -31.50 -1.99
C PRO A 736 4.51 -30.88 -2.26
N GLN A 737 3.89 -30.25 -1.24
CA GLN A 737 2.55 -29.70 -1.31
C GLN A 737 2.50 -28.46 -2.20
N TYR A 738 3.59 -27.69 -2.25
CA TYR A 738 3.66 -26.43 -2.98
C TYR A 738 4.91 -26.38 -3.88
N PRO A 739 4.74 -26.48 -5.21
CA PRO A 739 5.87 -26.47 -6.16
C PRO A 739 6.80 -25.25 -6.01
N HIS A 740 6.27 -24.11 -5.55
CA HIS A 740 7.05 -22.88 -5.36
C HIS A 740 7.96 -22.90 -4.14
N GLN A 741 7.74 -23.81 -3.18
CA GLN A 741 8.64 -24.02 -2.04
C GLN A 741 9.88 -24.83 -2.43
N ALA A 742 9.96 -25.34 -3.66
CA ALA A 742 11.16 -25.98 -4.14
C ALA A 742 12.33 -24.98 -4.17
N PRO A 743 13.52 -25.33 -3.64
CA PRO A 743 14.64 -24.41 -3.54
C PRO A 743 15.01 -23.63 -4.80
N ALA A 744 14.97 -24.29 -5.96
CA ALA A 744 15.34 -23.68 -7.24
C ALA A 744 14.35 -22.61 -7.74
N THR A 745 13.14 -22.58 -7.17
CA THR A 745 12.04 -21.68 -7.59
C THR A 745 11.49 -20.84 -6.44
N PHE A 746 12.09 -20.90 -5.26
CA PHE A 746 11.65 -20.17 -4.09
C PHE A 746 12.01 -18.68 -4.21
N ASP A 747 11.01 -17.84 -4.41
CA ASP A 747 11.12 -16.37 -4.47
C ASP A 747 10.16 -15.75 -3.45
N PRO A 748 10.55 -15.69 -2.18
CA PRO A 748 9.63 -15.36 -1.10
C PRO A 748 9.43 -13.85 -0.93
N HIS A 749 8.37 -13.49 -0.21
CA HIS A 749 7.96 -12.12 0.06
C HIS A 749 7.26 -12.02 1.42
N PHE A 750 7.19 -10.84 2.05
CA PHE A 750 6.51 -10.74 3.34
C PHE A 750 5.02 -10.94 3.18
N CYS A 751 4.46 -12.02 3.75
CA CYS A 751 3.02 -12.28 3.70
C CYS A 751 2.21 -11.10 4.27
N GLY A 752 0.89 -11.07 4.02
CA GLY A 752 0.01 -9.97 4.43
C GLY A 752 0.16 -9.53 5.88
N LYS A 753 0.24 -10.48 6.83
CA LYS A 753 0.46 -10.16 8.24
C LYS A 753 1.87 -9.69 8.58
N CYS A 754 2.90 -10.30 7.98
CA CYS A 754 4.27 -9.82 8.16
C CYS A 754 4.39 -8.36 7.69
N ASN A 755 3.78 -8.04 6.54
CA ASN A 755 3.75 -6.70 6.00
C ASN A 755 3.06 -5.71 6.98
N LEU A 756 1.87 -6.05 7.49
CA LEU A 756 1.16 -5.23 8.49
C LEU A 756 1.95 -5.07 9.81
N LYS A 757 2.60 -6.14 10.29
CA LYS A 757 3.41 -6.09 11.51
C LYS A 757 4.66 -5.22 11.36
N LEU A 758 5.31 -5.26 10.20
CA LEU A 758 6.43 -4.36 9.84
C LEU A 758 5.96 -2.89 9.85
N ARG A 759 4.75 -2.62 9.33
CA ARG A 759 4.13 -1.29 9.39
C ARG A 759 3.84 -0.82 10.82
N GLY A 760 3.62 -1.75 11.76
CA GLY A 760 3.34 -1.47 13.18
C GLY A 760 1.93 -1.83 13.64
N TRP A 761 1.16 -2.56 12.82
CA TRP A 761 -0.17 -3.03 13.19
C TRP A 761 -0.11 -4.12 14.26
N ASP A 762 -1.11 -4.12 15.15
CA ASP A 762 -1.40 -5.26 16.01
C ASP A 762 -2.13 -6.35 15.21
N ILE A 763 -1.36 -7.26 14.62
CA ILE A 763 -1.88 -8.39 13.84
C ILE A 763 -2.48 -9.51 14.71
N THR A 764 -2.39 -9.41 16.03
CA THR A 764 -2.89 -10.42 16.97
C THR A 764 -4.31 -10.10 17.47
N HIS A 765 -4.85 -8.95 17.09
CA HIS A 765 -6.21 -8.56 17.43
C HIS A 765 -7.23 -9.55 16.84
N ALA A 766 -8.28 -9.88 17.61
CA ALA A 766 -9.28 -10.88 17.24
C ALA A 766 -9.92 -10.64 15.86
N ASP A 767 -10.24 -9.39 15.54
CA ASP A 767 -10.79 -9.01 14.22
C ASP A 767 -9.86 -9.36 13.05
N ILE A 768 -8.54 -9.16 13.19
CA ILE A 768 -7.57 -9.54 12.16
C ILE A 768 -7.46 -11.06 12.07
N LEU A 769 -7.44 -11.76 13.21
CA LEU A 769 -7.42 -13.23 13.24
C LEU A 769 -8.70 -13.84 12.63
N ALA A 770 -9.84 -13.16 12.75
CA ALA A 770 -11.09 -13.61 12.12
C ALA A 770 -11.02 -13.55 10.58
N LEU A 771 -10.14 -12.71 10.02
CA LEU A 771 -9.88 -12.66 8.58
C LEU A 771 -8.97 -13.80 8.08
N ASP A 772 -8.38 -14.59 8.98
CA ASP A 772 -7.60 -15.78 8.61
C ASP A 772 -8.46 -16.99 8.28
N GLN A 773 -9.78 -16.85 8.30
CA GLN A 773 -10.63 -17.92 7.80
C GLN A 773 -10.39 -18.07 6.29
N PRO A 774 -10.16 -19.29 5.79
CA PRO A 774 -9.96 -19.51 4.38
C PRO A 774 -11.21 -19.04 3.65
N THR A 775 -11.04 -18.19 2.65
CA THR A 775 -12.12 -17.88 1.71
C THR A 775 -12.35 -19.08 0.81
N PHE A 776 -13.51 -19.14 0.15
CA PHE A 776 -13.81 -20.24 -0.78
C PHE A 776 -12.67 -20.49 -1.81
N PRO A 777 -12.09 -19.44 -2.44
CA PRO A 777 -10.95 -19.60 -3.37
C PRO A 777 -9.68 -20.19 -2.72
N ASP A 778 -9.45 -19.91 -1.44
CA ASP A 778 -8.29 -20.42 -0.69
C ASP A 778 -8.38 -21.94 -0.46
N GLN A 779 -9.59 -22.50 -0.48
CA GLN A 779 -9.84 -23.92 -0.25
C GLN A 779 -9.89 -24.76 -1.53
N LEU A 780 -9.87 -24.13 -2.70
CA LEU A 780 -10.04 -24.82 -3.98
C LEU A 780 -8.82 -25.67 -4.32
N SER A 781 -8.99 -26.99 -4.29
CA SER A 781 -8.02 -27.93 -4.85
C SER A 781 -8.36 -28.22 -6.31
N ALA A 782 -7.36 -28.09 -7.16
CA ALA A 782 -7.46 -28.35 -8.59
C ALA A 782 -6.57 -29.52 -8.96
N LEU A 783 -7.08 -30.36 -9.84
CA LEU A 783 -6.39 -31.53 -10.34
C LEU A 783 -6.43 -31.50 -11.86
N PHE A 784 -5.27 -31.32 -12.48
CA PHE A 784 -5.11 -31.34 -13.93
C PHE A 784 -4.48 -32.66 -14.36
N TYR A 785 -5.21 -33.41 -15.17
CA TYR A 785 -4.80 -34.70 -15.73
C TYR A 785 -4.68 -34.61 -17.25
N TYR A 786 -3.59 -35.12 -17.83
CA TYR A 786 -3.37 -35.10 -19.27
C TYR A 786 -2.66 -36.34 -19.83
N ASP A 787 -2.88 -36.59 -21.12
CA ASP A 787 -2.18 -37.60 -21.92
C ASP A 787 -0.89 -37.00 -22.51
N ARG A 788 0.27 -37.38 -21.95
CA ARG A 788 1.58 -36.90 -22.40
C ARG A 788 2.02 -37.51 -23.73
N ALA A 789 1.49 -38.68 -24.10
CA ALA A 789 1.92 -39.38 -25.29
C ALA A 789 1.50 -38.65 -26.57
N ASP A 790 0.46 -37.80 -26.52
CA ASP A 790 -0.03 -37.10 -27.71
C ASP A 790 0.29 -35.59 -27.74
N PRO A 791 1.25 -35.16 -28.58
CA PRO A 791 1.60 -33.73 -28.70
C PRO A 791 0.51 -32.88 -29.36
N GLY A 792 -0.43 -33.49 -30.10
CA GLY A 792 -1.53 -32.80 -30.79
C GLY A 792 -2.58 -32.22 -29.84
N LEU A 793 -2.63 -32.66 -28.58
CA LEU A 793 -3.51 -32.08 -27.56
C LEU A 793 -3.03 -30.72 -27.07
N ARG A 794 -1.74 -30.39 -27.25
CA ARG A 794 -1.08 -29.19 -26.69
C ARG A 794 -1.39 -29.01 -25.20
N TRP A 795 -1.36 -30.12 -24.46
CA TRP A 795 -1.71 -30.17 -23.04
C TRP A 795 -0.79 -29.27 -22.20
N ASP A 796 0.46 -29.08 -22.61
CA ASP A 796 1.47 -28.24 -21.98
C ASP A 796 1.06 -26.76 -22.02
N VAL A 797 0.53 -26.32 -23.17
CA VAL A 797 0.00 -24.98 -23.35
C VAL A 797 -1.26 -24.80 -22.53
N GLU A 798 -2.18 -25.76 -22.55
CA GLU A 798 -3.40 -25.72 -21.75
C GLU A 798 -3.10 -25.68 -20.25
N LEU A 799 -2.21 -26.56 -19.78
CA LEU A 799 -1.73 -26.64 -18.40
C LEU A 799 -1.15 -25.30 -17.95
N ALA A 800 -0.28 -24.68 -18.75
CA ALA A 800 0.32 -23.39 -18.39
C ALA A 800 -0.75 -22.30 -18.15
N HIS A 801 -1.83 -22.29 -18.95
CA HIS A 801 -2.92 -21.33 -18.77
C HIS A 801 -3.83 -21.64 -17.59
N VAL A 802 -4.13 -22.92 -17.37
CA VAL A 802 -4.92 -23.36 -16.20
C VAL A 802 -4.14 -23.07 -14.93
N GLN A 803 -2.86 -23.44 -14.89
CA GLN A 803 -1.96 -23.15 -13.78
C GLN A 803 -1.89 -21.65 -13.52
N ASP A 804 -1.64 -20.81 -14.54
CA ASP A 804 -1.62 -19.34 -14.39
C ASP A 804 -2.94 -18.79 -13.81
N ALA A 805 -4.09 -19.32 -14.26
CA ALA A 805 -5.38 -18.89 -13.72
C ALA A 805 -5.56 -19.30 -12.25
N PHE A 806 -5.20 -20.53 -11.90
CA PHE A 806 -5.32 -21.04 -10.52
C PHE A 806 -4.33 -20.39 -9.57
N THR A 807 -3.05 -20.27 -9.93
CA THR A 807 -2.02 -19.68 -9.07
C THR A 807 -2.28 -18.21 -8.77
N ARG A 808 -2.93 -17.47 -9.68
CA ARG A 808 -3.26 -16.06 -9.45
C ARG A 808 -4.36 -15.85 -8.41
N VAL A 809 -5.29 -16.78 -8.26
CA VAL A 809 -6.53 -16.53 -7.49
C VAL A 809 -6.75 -17.54 -6.38
N SER A 810 -6.49 -18.81 -6.64
CA SER A 810 -6.61 -19.85 -5.63
C SER A 810 -5.31 -20.00 -4.84
N ARG A 811 -5.46 -20.14 -3.53
CA ARG A 811 -4.38 -20.52 -2.62
C ARG A 811 -4.41 -22.02 -2.28
N GLY A 812 -5.35 -22.76 -2.86
CA GLY A 812 -5.48 -24.20 -2.64
C GLY A 812 -4.54 -25.02 -3.52
N LEU A 813 -4.56 -26.34 -3.29
CA LEU A 813 -3.61 -27.26 -3.92
C LEU A 813 -3.89 -27.42 -5.42
N PHE A 814 -2.96 -27.00 -6.28
CA PHE A 814 -2.92 -27.37 -7.69
C PHE A 814 -2.05 -28.61 -7.88
N ARG A 815 -2.65 -29.71 -8.34
CA ARG A 815 -1.96 -30.97 -8.60
C ARG A 815 -1.93 -31.24 -10.09
N GLU A 816 -0.72 -31.33 -10.61
CA GLU A 816 -0.47 -31.85 -11.94
C GLU A 816 -0.27 -33.37 -11.87
N ARG A 817 -0.98 -34.10 -12.72
CA ARG A 817 -0.81 -35.53 -12.90
C ARG A 817 -0.78 -35.88 -14.38
N PHE A 818 0.10 -36.79 -14.72
CA PHE A 818 0.07 -37.47 -16.02
C PHE A 818 -0.13 -38.96 -15.77
N PHE A 819 -0.81 -39.63 -16.69
CA PHE A 819 -0.89 -41.08 -16.66
C PHE A 819 0.41 -41.67 -17.20
N ASP A 820 1.10 -42.46 -16.38
CA ASP A 820 2.08 -43.44 -16.86
C ASP A 820 1.42 -44.83 -16.93
N ARG A 821 2.14 -45.80 -17.49
CA ARG A 821 1.66 -47.19 -17.59
C ARG A 821 1.35 -47.87 -16.24
N ASN A 822 1.77 -47.26 -15.12
CA ASN A 822 1.64 -47.81 -13.77
C ASN A 822 0.49 -47.14 -12.98
N ALA A 823 -0.13 -46.08 -13.50
CA ALA A 823 -1.22 -45.40 -12.82
C ALA A 823 -2.48 -46.29 -12.80
N ASP A 824 -3.01 -46.58 -11.61
CA ASP A 824 -4.20 -47.40 -11.43
C ASP A 824 -5.48 -46.57 -11.21
N PHE A 825 -6.62 -47.21 -11.46
CA PHE A 825 -7.95 -46.60 -11.34
C PHE A 825 -8.24 -46.11 -9.91
N ASP A 826 -7.74 -46.80 -8.88
CA ASP A 826 -7.99 -46.45 -7.48
C ASP A 826 -7.26 -45.16 -7.06
N THR A 827 -6.03 -44.98 -7.54
CA THR A 827 -5.25 -43.75 -7.36
C THR A 827 -5.98 -42.58 -8.02
N TRP A 828 -6.42 -42.77 -9.27
CA TRP A 828 -7.18 -41.76 -9.99
C TRP A 828 -8.49 -41.40 -9.29
N MET A 829 -9.27 -42.37 -8.82
CA MET A 829 -10.50 -42.13 -8.05
C MET A 829 -10.24 -41.43 -6.72
N THR A 830 -9.11 -41.71 -6.08
CA THR A 830 -8.71 -41.05 -4.83
C THR A 830 -8.34 -39.59 -5.10
N ASP A 831 -7.56 -39.32 -6.13
CA ASP A 831 -7.22 -37.96 -6.54
C ASP A 831 -8.48 -37.17 -6.94
N LEU A 832 -9.38 -37.78 -7.72
CA LEU A 832 -10.65 -37.21 -8.16
C LEU A 832 -11.53 -36.77 -6.98
N GLY A 833 -11.66 -37.63 -5.96
CA GLY A 833 -12.45 -37.33 -4.77
C GLY A 833 -11.85 -36.30 -3.80
N ASN A 834 -10.57 -35.95 -4.00
CA ASN A 834 -9.82 -35.00 -3.17
C ASN A 834 -9.68 -33.61 -3.81
N CYS A 835 -10.33 -33.37 -4.96
CA CYS A 835 -10.30 -32.10 -5.68
C CYS A 835 -11.67 -31.39 -5.70
N ASP A 836 -11.67 -30.05 -5.83
CA ASP A 836 -12.85 -29.27 -6.18
C ASP A 836 -13.03 -29.21 -7.69
N ILE A 837 -11.93 -28.95 -8.40
CA ILE A 837 -11.92 -28.80 -9.84
C ILE A 837 -11.03 -29.88 -10.44
N TYR A 838 -11.64 -30.73 -11.26
CA TYR A 838 -10.93 -31.73 -12.05
C TYR A 838 -10.91 -31.30 -13.51
N HIS A 839 -9.74 -31.10 -14.09
CA HIS A 839 -9.58 -30.82 -15.52
C HIS A 839 -8.84 -31.98 -16.17
N HIS A 840 -9.49 -32.60 -17.13
CA HIS A 840 -8.96 -33.72 -17.88
C HIS A 840 -8.74 -33.36 -19.35
N VAL A 841 -7.55 -33.65 -19.89
CA VAL A 841 -7.17 -33.45 -21.30
C VAL A 841 -6.81 -34.79 -21.96
N THR A 842 -7.66 -35.27 -22.88
CA THR A 842 -7.42 -36.50 -23.67
C THR A 842 -8.08 -36.43 -25.06
N HIS A 843 -7.83 -37.42 -25.90
CA HIS A 843 -8.52 -37.61 -27.18
C HIS A 843 -9.94 -38.13 -27.06
N GLY A 844 -10.24 -38.89 -26.00
CA GLY A 844 -11.56 -39.48 -25.79
C GLY A 844 -11.85 -40.55 -26.82
N ASN A 845 -11.23 -41.71 -26.65
CA ASN A 845 -11.61 -42.88 -27.43
C ASN A 845 -12.78 -43.58 -26.73
N VAL A 846 -13.77 -43.98 -27.53
CA VAL A 846 -14.96 -44.67 -27.03
C VAL A 846 -15.00 -46.09 -27.62
N ARG A 847 -15.23 -47.09 -26.78
CA ARG A 847 -15.46 -48.47 -27.21
C ARG A 847 -16.95 -48.75 -27.30
N CYS A 848 -17.34 -49.42 -28.37
CA CYS A 848 -18.65 -50.02 -28.45
C CYS A 848 -18.67 -51.33 -27.63
N ALA A 849 -19.51 -51.37 -26.60
CA ALA A 849 -19.74 -52.51 -25.71
C ALA A 849 -20.03 -53.79 -26.48
N LYS A 850 -20.80 -53.66 -27.57
CA LYS A 850 -21.24 -54.75 -28.44
C LYS A 850 -20.11 -55.34 -29.28
N HIS A 851 -19.19 -54.52 -29.77
CA HIS A 851 -18.17 -54.96 -30.72
C HIS A 851 -16.79 -55.17 -30.06
N LYS A 852 -16.59 -54.71 -28.82
CA LYS A 852 -15.32 -54.75 -28.06
C LYS A 852 -14.10 -54.15 -28.78
N VAL A 853 -14.30 -53.53 -29.95
CA VAL A 853 -13.28 -52.84 -30.75
C VAL A 853 -13.23 -51.37 -30.42
N ARG A 854 -12.00 -50.83 -30.47
CA ARG A 854 -11.70 -49.41 -30.39
C ARG A 854 -12.40 -48.69 -31.54
N VAL A 855 -13.27 -47.73 -31.24
CA VAL A 855 -13.73 -46.76 -32.25
C VAL A 855 -12.70 -45.63 -32.26
N ALA A 856 -11.49 -45.91 -32.74
CA ALA A 856 -10.37 -44.98 -32.68
C ALA A 856 -10.44 -43.91 -33.78
N SER A 857 -10.22 -42.68 -33.36
CA SER A 857 -9.78 -41.52 -34.15
C SER A 857 -10.81 -40.87 -35.08
N MET A 858 -10.67 -39.55 -35.19
CA MET A 858 -11.44 -38.58 -35.98
C MET A 858 -11.48 -38.83 -37.50
N GLY A 859 -11.06 -39.99 -37.97
CA GLY A 859 -11.45 -40.45 -39.29
C GLY A 859 -12.96 -40.71 -39.41
N THR A 860 -13.73 -40.72 -38.31
CA THR A 860 -15.17 -41.03 -38.29
C THR A 860 -16.10 -39.82 -38.38
N ALA A 861 -15.56 -38.60 -38.32
CA ALA A 861 -16.34 -37.37 -38.55
C ALA A 861 -16.17 -36.79 -39.96
N VAL A 862 -15.26 -37.36 -40.74
CA VAL A 862 -15.44 -37.52 -42.19
C VAL A 862 -16.05 -38.92 -42.35
N PRO A 863 -16.98 -39.17 -43.28
CA PRO A 863 -17.45 -40.51 -43.62
C PRO A 863 -16.34 -41.57 -43.65
N ARG A 864 -16.24 -42.43 -42.64
CA ARG A 864 -15.49 -43.69 -42.76
C ARG A 864 -16.39 -44.88 -42.52
N TYR A 865 -16.39 -45.71 -43.55
CA TYR A 865 -17.14 -46.95 -43.70
C TYR A 865 -16.98 -47.89 -42.50
N PRO A 866 -17.98 -48.72 -42.21
CA PRO A 866 -17.91 -49.67 -41.12
C PRO A 866 -16.72 -50.62 -41.28
N THR A 867 -16.10 -50.99 -40.15
CA THR A 867 -14.80 -51.66 -39.99
C THR A 867 -14.59 -52.97 -40.76
N TRP A 868 -15.64 -53.58 -41.30
CA TRP A 868 -15.57 -54.75 -42.19
C TRP A 868 -15.13 -54.41 -43.62
N CYS A 869 -15.11 -53.13 -44.01
CA CYS A 869 -14.63 -52.68 -45.32
C CYS A 869 -13.10 -52.44 -45.40
N ARG A 870 -12.33 -52.67 -44.33
CA ARG A 870 -10.85 -52.49 -44.36
C ARG A 870 -10.11 -53.40 -45.34
N ASN A 871 -10.73 -54.48 -45.82
CA ASN A 871 -10.08 -55.43 -46.71
C ASN A 871 -10.27 -55.12 -48.21
N ASP A 872 -11.01 -54.06 -48.57
CA ASP A 872 -11.24 -53.68 -49.97
C ASP A 872 -10.87 -52.21 -50.21
N GLY A 873 -9.56 -51.97 -50.44
CA GLY A 873 -9.02 -50.64 -50.71
C GLY A 873 -9.57 -49.98 -51.98
N ALA A 874 -10.06 -50.76 -52.96
CA ALA A 874 -10.63 -50.22 -54.19
C ALA A 874 -11.98 -49.55 -53.92
N LYS A 875 -12.81 -50.16 -53.07
CA LYS A 875 -14.10 -49.59 -52.67
C LYS A 875 -13.96 -48.29 -51.88
N VAL A 876 -12.96 -48.21 -50.98
CA VAL A 876 -12.65 -47.00 -50.21
C VAL A 876 -12.25 -45.86 -51.14
N ASN A 877 -11.32 -46.10 -52.05
CA ASN A 877 -10.83 -45.08 -52.98
C ASN A 877 -11.96 -44.55 -53.89
N ARG A 878 -12.87 -45.43 -54.34
CA ARG A 878 -14.02 -45.04 -55.16
C ARG A 878 -14.95 -44.09 -54.43
N LEU A 879 -15.35 -44.43 -53.21
CA LEU A 879 -16.34 -43.63 -52.47
C LEU A 879 -15.74 -42.30 -51.98
N THR A 880 -14.44 -42.24 -51.66
CA THR A 880 -13.73 -40.97 -51.39
C THR A 880 -13.69 -40.06 -52.62
N ALA A 881 -13.46 -40.63 -53.81
CA ALA A 881 -13.52 -39.86 -55.05
C ALA A 881 -14.93 -39.32 -55.34
N GLU A 882 -15.97 -40.13 -55.07
CA GLU A 882 -17.37 -39.71 -55.19
C GLU A 882 -17.74 -38.59 -54.20
N GLU A 883 -17.24 -38.62 -52.96
CA GLU A 883 -17.42 -37.55 -51.97
C GLU A 883 -16.76 -36.24 -52.42
N GLN A 884 -15.50 -36.30 -52.86
CA GLN A 884 -14.76 -35.13 -53.33
C GLN A 884 -15.41 -34.51 -54.57
N ASP A 885 -15.87 -35.36 -55.49
CA ASP A 885 -16.63 -34.93 -56.67
C ASP A 885 -17.96 -34.27 -56.26
N LEU A 886 -18.69 -34.86 -55.30
CA LEU A 886 -19.94 -34.28 -54.80
C LEU A 886 -19.70 -32.92 -54.12
N CYS A 887 -18.72 -32.82 -53.21
CA CYS A 887 -18.34 -31.56 -52.56
C CYS A 887 -18.00 -30.47 -53.59
N THR A 888 -17.29 -30.85 -54.65
CA THR A 888 -16.90 -29.92 -55.73
C THR A 888 -18.11 -29.49 -56.55
N ARG A 889 -18.99 -30.42 -56.92
CA ARG A 889 -20.17 -30.13 -57.75
C ARG A 889 -21.25 -29.34 -57.01
N THR A 890 -21.42 -29.57 -55.71
CA THR A 890 -22.48 -28.91 -54.93
C THR A 890 -21.99 -27.64 -54.25
N GLY A 891 -20.70 -27.28 -54.38
CA GLY A 891 -20.13 -26.16 -53.66
C GLY A 891 -20.24 -26.31 -52.14
N PHE A 892 -20.17 -27.55 -51.64
CA PHE A 892 -20.41 -27.92 -50.24
C PHE A 892 -21.84 -27.64 -49.73
N ASP A 893 -22.87 -27.67 -50.59
CA ASP A 893 -24.26 -27.65 -50.14
C ASP A 893 -24.52 -28.81 -49.16
N PRO A 894 -24.93 -28.53 -47.91
CA PRO A 894 -25.13 -29.55 -46.89
C PRO A 894 -26.28 -30.51 -47.21
N ALA A 895 -27.30 -30.12 -47.97
CA ALA A 895 -28.47 -30.99 -48.21
C ALA A 895 -28.12 -32.21 -49.09
N PRO A 896 -27.46 -32.06 -50.27
CA PRO A 896 -26.98 -33.19 -51.07
C PRO A 896 -25.90 -34.03 -50.39
N LEU A 897 -24.99 -33.40 -49.64
CA LEU A 897 -23.96 -34.11 -48.86
C LEU A 897 -24.56 -34.95 -47.74
N THR A 898 -25.60 -34.44 -47.08
CA THR A 898 -26.34 -35.16 -46.03
C THR A 898 -27.13 -36.34 -46.63
N GLU A 899 -27.79 -36.16 -47.79
CA GLU A 899 -28.46 -37.27 -48.48
C GLU A 899 -27.50 -38.34 -49.00
N TRP A 900 -26.36 -37.94 -49.57
CA TRP A 900 -25.30 -38.86 -49.97
C TRP A 900 -24.70 -39.60 -48.76
N ALA A 901 -24.45 -38.91 -47.65
CA ALA A 901 -23.97 -39.53 -46.41
C ALA A 901 -25.01 -40.49 -45.81
N LYS A 902 -26.31 -40.16 -45.83
CA LYS A 902 -27.40 -41.02 -45.37
C LYS A 902 -27.58 -42.29 -46.22
N SER A 903 -27.32 -42.20 -47.52
CA SER A 903 -27.48 -43.31 -48.48
C SER A 903 -26.22 -44.17 -48.64
N SER A 904 -25.03 -43.57 -48.45
CA SER A 904 -23.73 -44.22 -48.64
C SER A 904 -23.08 -44.70 -47.34
N LEU A 905 -23.57 -44.25 -46.19
CA LEU A 905 -23.16 -44.70 -44.86
C LEU A 905 -24.38 -45.17 -44.07
N ILE A 906 -24.15 -46.15 -43.20
CA ILE A 906 -25.02 -46.38 -42.06
C ILE A 906 -24.93 -45.11 -41.20
N THR A 907 -25.86 -44.15 -41.33
CA THR A 907 -26.19 -43.27 -40.21
C THR A 907 -26.38 -44.19 -39.01
N PRO A 908 -25.58 -44.10 -37.93
CA PRO A 908 -25.78 -44.95 -36.78
C PRO A 908 -27.06 -44.47 -36.09
N LYS A 909 -28.21 -44.95 -36.58
CA LYS A 909 -29.52 -44.78 -35.95
C LYS A 909 -29.62 -45.57 -34.63
N THR A 910 -28.59 -46.32 -34.22
CA THR A 910 -28.74 -47.35 -33.18
C THR A 910 -27.54 -47.62 -32.25
N TYR A 911 -26.37 -46.98 -32.38
CA TYR A 911 -25.16 -47.45 -31.65
C TYR A 911 -24.58 -46.52 -30.58
N TRP A 912 -25.12 -45.31 -30.38
CA TRP A 912 -24.61 -44.41 -29.34
C TRP A 912 -24.93 -44.91 -27.92
N HIS A 913 -26.03 -45.65 -27.75
CA HIS A 913 -26.44 -46.20 -26.46
C HIS A 913 -25.55 -47.34 -25.94
N ASP A 914 -24.76 -47.96 -26.84
CA ASP A 914 -23.90 -49.13 -26.58
C ASP A 914 -22.42 -48.75 -26.32
N LEU A 915 -22.11 -47.50 -25.98
CA LEU A 915 -20.73 -47.07 -25.68
C LEU A 915 -20.38 -47.39 -24.22
N SER A 916 -19.29 -48.14 -23.98
CA SER A 916 -18.91 -48.63 -22.64
C SER A 916 -17.63 -48.04 -22.07
N SER A 917 -16.62 -47.68 -22.88
CA SER A 917 -15.42 -47.00 -22.36
C SER A 917 -15.56 -45.49 -22.49
N VAL A 918 -15.14 -44.75 -21.46
CA VAL A 918 -15.49 -43.33 -21.33
C VAL A 918 -14.25 -42.45 -21.31
N ILE A 919 -13.15 -42.95 -20.77
CA ILE A 919 -11.85 -42.28 -20.77
C ILE A 919 -10.79 -43.31 -21.17
N GLN A 920 -9.99 -43.01 -22.17
CA GLN A 920 -8.91 -43.85 -22.68
C GLN A 920 -7.67 -42.99 -22.90
N TRP A 921 -6.49 -43.47 -22.49
CA TRP A 921 -5.22 -42.74 -22.55
C TRP A 921 -4.19 -43.55 -23.32
N THR A 922 -3.37 -42.89 -24.12
CA THR A 922 -2.38 -43.54 -24.96
C THR A 922 -1.10 -43.76 -24.17
N VAL A 923 -0.68 -45.02 -23.97
CA VAL A 923 0.58 -45.32 -23.26
C VAL A 923 1.79 -45.29 -24.23
N ASP A 924 1.54 -45.54 -25.52
CA ASP A 924 2.51 -45.44 -26.60
C ASP A 924 1.81 -44.91 -27.87
N LEU A 925 2.41 -43.90 -28.52
CA LEU A 925 1.94 -43.32 -29.79
C LEU A 925 1.58 -44.36 -30.87
N ASN A 926 2.12 -45.57 -30.78
CA ASN A 926 1.96 -46.63 -31.77
C ASN A 926 1.23 -47.90 -31.28
N ASP A 927 0.88 -48.03 -30.00
CA ASP A 927 0.28 -49.25 -29.44
C ASP A 927 -0.90 -48.97 -28.49
N SER A 928 -2.11 -48.95 -29.07
CA SER A 928 -3.35 -48.78 -28.28
C SER A 928 -3.83 -50.01 -27.53
N SER A 929 -3.10 -51.13 -27.60
CA SER A 929 -3.45 -52.33 -26.83
C SER A 929 -3.10 -52.20 -25.35
N GLN A 930 -2.27 -51.21 -25.00
CA GLN A 930 -1.84 -50.90 -23.64
C GLN A 930 -2.55 -49.68 -23.04
N ASP A 931 -3.54 -49.13 -23.75
CA ASP A 931 -4.29 -47.98 -23.25
C ASP A 931 -5.03 -48.33 -21.96
N ILE A 932 -4.92 -47.46 -20.97
CA ILE A 932 -5.70 -47.56 -19.73
C ILE A 932 -7.11 -47.06 -20.05
N GLU A 933 -8.13 -47.83 -19.67
CA GLU A 933 -9.53 -47.50 -19.97
C GLU A 933 -10.37 -47.48 -18.69
N PHE A 934 -11.16 -46.42 -18.53
CA PHE A 934 -12.16 -46.29 -17.47
C PHE A 934 -13.56 -46.33 -18.06
N THR A 935 -14.36 -47.32 -17.64
CA THR A 935 -15.73 -47.51 -18.10
C THR A 935 -16.73 -46.77 -17.22
N TYR A 936 -17.91 -46.52 -17.77
CA TYR A 936 -19.04 -45.99 -17.02
C TYR A 936 -19.37 -46.88 -15.81
N GLU A 937 -19.33 -48.20 -15.98
CA GLU A 937 -19.64 -49.16 -14.92
C GLU A 937 -18.60 -49.15 -13.81
N GLN A 938 -17.29 -49.03 -14.14
CA GLN A 938 -16.23 -48.92 -13.14
C GLN A 938 -16.42 -47.67 -12.27
N LEU A 939 -16.73 -46.54 -12.91
CA LEU A 939 -17.01 -45.28 -12.23
C LEU A 939 -18.27 -45.33 -11.38
N GLN A 940 -19.36 -45.84 -11.94
CA GLN A 940 -20.60 -46.02 -11.21
C GLN A 940 -20.39 -46.93 -9.99
N GLN A 941 -19.64 -48.02 -10.15
CA GLN A 941 -19.31 -48.93 -9.07
C GLN A 941 -18.44 -48.26 -8.00
N ALA A 942 -17.43 -47.49 -8.41
CA ALA A 942 -16.59 -46.73 -7.48
C ALA A 942 -17.41 -45.72 -6.66
N PHE A 943 -18.32 -44.98 -7.29
CA PHE A 943 -19.22 -44.06 -6.60
C PHE A 943 -20.23 -44.80 -5.70
N LYS A 944 -20.70 -45.98 -6.09
CA LYS A 944 -21.51 -46.85 -5.20
C LYS A 944 -20.72 -47.32 -3.97
N GLN A 945 -19.41 -47.50 -4.11
CA GLN A 945 -18.49 -47.86 -3.02
C GLN A 945 -18.08 -46.65 -2.15
N GLY A 946 -18.66 -45.47 -2.36
CA GLY A 946 -18.41 -44.29 -1.54
C GLY A 946 -17.19 -43.46 -1.96
N ARG A 947 -16.58 -43.76 -3.13
CA ARG A 947 -15.62 -42.83 -3.74
C ARG A 947 -16.34 -41.51 -4.08
N LYS A 948 -15.63 -40.39 -3.96
CA LYS A 948 -16.20 -39.05 -4.16
C LYS A 948 -15.89 -38.53 -5.57
N ALA A 949 -16.78 -37.71 -6.10
CA ALA A 949 -16.54 -36.91 -7.29
C ALA A 949 -15.90 -35.57 -6.90
N PRO A 950 -15.40 -34.76 -7.87
CA PRO A 950 -14.93 -33.40 -7.61
C PRO A 950 -16.03 -32.54 -7.01
N ARG A 951 -15.70 -31.66 -6.08
CA ARG A 951 -16.70 -30.91 -5.31
C ARG A 951 -17.38 -29.78 -6.08
N LEU A 952 -16.77 -29.27 -7.15
CA LEU A 952 -17.25 -28.08 -7.87
C LEU A 952 -17.39 -28.28 -9.38
N LEU A 953 -16.32 -28.70 -10.06
CA LEU A 953 -16.27 -28.74 -11.52
C LEU A 953 -15.53 -29.98 -12.01
N ALA A 954 -16.14 -30.70 -12.94
CA ALA A 954 -15.45 -31.67 -13.78
C ALA A 954 -15.37 -31.12 -15.22
N PHE A 955 -14.18 -30.73 -15.65
CA PHE A 955 -13.88 -30.16 -16.97
C PHE A 955 -13.22 -31.22 -17.84
N PHE A 956 -13.97 -31.81 -18.74
CA PHE A 956 -13.53 -32.83 -19.68
C PHE A 956 -13.20 -32.22 -21.02
N SER A 957 -11.95 -31.82 -21.18
CA SER A 957 -11.39 -31.36 -22.43
C SER A 957 -11.05 -32.61 -23.27
N SER A 958 -12.06 -33.21 -23.89
CA SER A 958 -11.95 -34.46 -24.67
C SER A 958 -12.95 -34.51 -25.82
N CYS A 959 -12.62 -35.19 -26.93
CA CYS A 959 -13.63 -35.49 -27.93
C CYS A 959 -14.62 -36.54 -27.39
N LEU A 960 -15.85 -36.55 -27.91
CA LEU A 960 -16.87 -37.60 -27.70
C LEU A 960 -17.50 -37.69 -26.30
N LEU A 961 -16.86 -37.22 -25.23
CA LEU A 961 -17.47 -37.17 -23.88
C LEU A 961 -18.73 -36.29 -23.83
N GLY A 962 -18.75 -35.20 -24.61
CA GLY A 962 -19.93 -34.35 -24.74
C GLY A 962 -21.12 -35.01 -25.43
N TRP A 963 -21.02 -36.26 -25.91
CA TRP A 963 -22.13 -37.02 -26.49
C TRP A 963 -22.72 -38.06 -25.53
N GLU A 964 -22.01 -38.43 -24.46
CA GLU A 964 -22.47 -39.43 -23.48
C GLU A 964 -22.91 -38.75 -22.19
N ARG A 965 -24.16 -38.25 -22.17
CA ARG A 965 -24.69 -37.48 -21.03
C ARG A 965 -24.75 -38.27 -19.71
N ARG A 966 -24.90 -39.61 -19.75
CA ARG A 966 -24.95 -40.43 -18.51
C ARG A 966 -23.68 -40.29 -17.70
N PHE A 967 -22.56 -40.03 -18.36
CA PHE A 967 -21.31 -39.79 -17.67
C PHE A 967 -21.33 -38.49 -16.86
N ALA A 968 -21.76 -37.38 -17.46
CA ALA A 968 -21.94 -36.13 -16.72
C ALA A 968 -22.96 -36.30 -15.58
N GLU A 969 -24.05 -37.03 -15.83
CA GLU A 969 -25.08 -37.36 -14.84
C GLU A 969 -24.51 -38.12 -13.63
N LEU A 970 -23.51 -39.01 -13.82
CA LEU A 970 -22.83 -39.66 -12.68
C LEU A 970 -22.12 -38.66 -11.77
N PHE A 971 -21.48 -37.64 -12.33
CA PHE A 971 -20.81 -36.61 -11.53
C PHE A 971 -21.83 -35.70 -10.83
N ILE A 972 -22.85 -35.26 -11.56
CA ILE A 972 -23.94 -34.42 -11.02
C ILE A 972 -24.67 -35.13 -9.88
N SER A 973 -25.06 -36.39 -10.08
CA SER A 973 -25.73 -37.21 -9.05
C SER A 973 -24.86 -37.53 -7.82
N ARG A 974 -23.56 -37.27 -7.91
CA ARG A 974 -22.59 -37.42 -6.81
C ARG A 974 -22.11 -36.10 -6.24
N GLY A 975 -22.82 -35.02 -6.54
CA GLY A 975 -22.66 -33.73 -5.90
C GLY A 975 -21.68 -32.78 -6.58
N THR A 976 -21.15 -33.11 -7.76
CA THR A 976 -20.43 -32.13 -8.60
C THR A 976 -21.46 -31.20 -9.24
N PRO A 977 -21.50 -29.88 -8.96
CA PRO A 977 -22.54 -29.00 -9.50
C PRO A 977 -22.42 -28.74 -11.01
N TYR A 978 -21.21 -28.78 -11.55
CA TYR A 978 -20.93 -28.44 -12.94
C TYR A 978 -20.06 -29.49 -13.63
N VAL A 979 -20.47 -29.91 -14.82
CA VAL A 979 -19.62 -30.69 -15.73
C VAL A 979 -19.51 -29.94 -17.06
N ILE A 980 -18.30 -29.78 -17.58
CA ILE A 980 -18.07 -29.22 -18.92
C ILE A 980 -17.48 -30.33 -19.78
N ALA A 981 -18.01 -30.55 -20.98
CA ALA A 981 -17.44 -31.48 -21.95
C ALA A 981 -17.61 -30.96 -23.38
N PHE A 982 -16.86 -31.52 -24.32
CA PHE A 982 -16.88 -31.09 -25.72
C PHE A 982 -17.43 -32.17 -26.65
N ARG A 983 -18.22 -31.74 -27.64
CA ARG A 983 -18.63 -32.62 -28.74
C ARG A 983 -17.61 -32.68 -29.86
N SER A 984 -16.79 -31.63 -30.02
CA SER A 984 -15.88 -31.45 -31.16
C SER A 984 -14.54 -30.79 -30.78
N ARG A 985 -13.83 -31.33 -29.77
CA ARG A 985 -12.59 -30.73 -29.24
C ARG A 985 -11.52 -30.47 -30.32
N TYR A 986 -11.14 -31.49 -31.10
CA TYR A 986 -9.95 -31.44 -31.95
C TYR A 986 -10.24 -30.90 -33.36
N GLN A 987 -11.44 -31.10 -33.91
CA GLN A 987 -11.76 -30.71 -35.28
C GLN A 987 -11.66 -29.20 -35.54
N THR A 988 -11.75 -28.40 -34.48
CA THR A 988 -11.88 -26.94 -34.62
C THR A 988 -10.72 -26.20 -34.00
N THR A 989 -9.81 -26.90 -33.30
CA THR A 989 -8.72 -26.31 -32.49
C THR A 989 -9.18 -25.29 -31.44
N GLN A 990 -10.50 -25.07 -31.29
CA GLN A 990 -11.09 -24.02 -30.45
C GLN A 990 -11.25 -24.42 -28.99
N ALA A 991 -11.10 -25.70 -28.63
CA ALA A 991 -11.21 -26.13 -27.24
C ALA A 991 -10.11 -25.56 -26.34
N LEU A 992 -8.88 -25.41 -26.86
CA LEU A 992 -7.79 -24.78 -26.13
C LEU A 992 -8.05 -23.27 -25.91
N PRO A 993 -8.37 -22.46 -26.94
CA PRO A 993 -8.85 -21.09 -26.75
C PRO A 993 -10.06 -20.97 -25.82
N PHE A 994 -11.00 -21.92 -25.90
CA PHE A 994 -12.15 -21.99 -24.99
C PHE A 994 -11.69 -22.16 -23.53
N SER A 995 -10.84 -23.14 -23.22
CA SER A 995 -10.40 -23.37 -21.83
C SER A 995 -9.59 -22.20 -21.31
N GLN A 996 -8.71 -21.62 -22.14
CA GLN A 996 -7.99 -20.37 -21.84
C GLN A 996 -8.95 -19.24 -21.47
N ARG A 997 -9.99 -19.02 -22.27
CA ARG A 997 -10.99 -17.98 -22.04
C ARG A 997 -11.84 -18.27 -20.80
N PHE A 998 -12.26 -19.51 -20.61
CA PHE A 998 -13.04 -19.98 -19.47
C PHE A 998 -12.30 -19.71 -18.16
N TYR A 999 -11.07 -20.20 -18.03
CA TYR A 999 -10.28 -20.03 -16.80
C TYR A 999 -9.89 -18.57 -16.57
N ARG A 1000 -9.69 -17.77 -17.63
CA ARG A 1000 -9.51 -16.32 -17.49
C ARG A 1000 -10.74 -15.64 -16.88
N VAL A 1001 -11.93 -15.92 -17.41
CA VAL A 1001 -13.17 -15.32 -16.87
C VAL A 1001 -13.44 -15.83 -15.46
N LEU A 1002 -13.20 -17.11 -15.19
CA LEU A 1002 -13.36 -17.68 -13.85
C LEU A 1002 -12.40 -17.04 -12.84
N ARG A 1003 -11.13 -16.84 -13.23
CA ARG A 1003 -10.12 -16.10 -12.47
C ARG A 1003 -10.56 -14.66 -12.20
N ASP A 1004 -11.06 -13.95 -13.22
CA ASP A 1004 -11.50 -12.55 -13.09
C ASP A 1004 -12.75 -12.40 -12.19
N ASN A 1005 -13.38 -13.52 -11.78
CA ASN A 1005 -14.51 -13.57 -10.85
C ASN A 1005 -14.17 -14.43 -9.62
N ASP A 1006 -12.89 -14.45 -9.22
CA ASP A 1006 -12.37 -15.11 -8.01
C ASP A 1006 -12.75 -16.60 -7.87
N PHE A 1007 -12.94 -17.32 -8.98
CA PHE A 1007 -13.43 -18.71 -8.99
C PHE A 1007 -14.74 -18.92 -8.20
N ALA A 1008 -15.58 -17.88 -8.08
CA ALA A 1008 -16.87 -18.00 -7.41
C ALA A 1008 -17.74 -19.10 -8.09
N PRO A 1009 -18.42 -19.98 -7.33
CA PRO A 1009 -19.20 -21.07 -7.90
C PRO A 1009 -20.26 -20.64 -8.92
N ASP A 1010 -20.87 -19.47 -8.71
CA ASP A 1010 -21.86 -18.87 -9.60
C ASP A 1010 -21.25 -18.25 -10.86
N ALA A 1011 -19.93 -17.98 -10.87
CA ALA A 1011 -19.22 -17.49 -12.04
C ALA A 1011 -18.94 -18.57 -13.09
N ILE A 1012 -19.04 -19.87 -12.75
CA ILE A 1012 -18.75 -20.98 -13.69
C ILE A 1012 -19.67 -20.92 -14.92
N GLN A 1013 -20.97 -20.69 -14.72
CA GLN A 1013 -21.90 -20.57 -15.83
C GLN A 1013 -21.59 -19.35 -16.69
N ARG A 1014 -21.26 -18.19 -16.07
CA ARG A 1014 -20.86 -16.98 -16.80
C ARG A 1014 -19.59 -17.20 -17.62
N ALA A 1015 -18.59 -17.85 -17.02
CA ALA A 1015 -17.33 -18.20 -17.67
C ALA A 1015 -17.56 -19.14 -18.87
N PHE A 1016 -18.42 -20.15 -18.70
CA PHE A 1016 -18.83 -21.04 -19.78
C PHE A 1016 -19.51 -20.26 -20.91
N MET A 1017 -20.53 -19.45 -20.61
CA MET A 1017 -21.28 -18.70 -21.63
C MET A 1017 -20.37 -17.74 -22.40
N THR A 1018 -19.44 -17.07 -21.72
CA THR A 1018 -18.48 -16.16 -22.34
C THR A 1018 -17.51 -16.92 -23.26
N ALA A 1019 -16.88 -17.99 -22.75
CA ALA A 1019 -15.92 -18.78 -23.52
C ALA A 1019 -16.59 -19.50 -24.70
N ALA A 1020 -17.80 -20.00 -24.52
CA ALA A 1020 -18.60 -20.64 -25.56
C ALA A 1020 -19.05 -19.65 -26.62
N GLY A 1021 -19.36 -18.42 -26.22
CA GLY A 1021 -19.69 -17.31 -27.12
C GLY A 1021 -18.52 -16.95 -28.05
N ASP A 1022 -17.32 -16.90 -27.50
CA ASP A 1022 -16.08 -16.59 -28.23
C ASP A 1022 -15.59 -17.77 -29.09
N HIS A 1023 -15.92 -19.00 -28.69
CA HIS A 1023 -15.40 -20.24 -29.29
C HIS A 1023 -16.48 -21.31 -29.55
N PRO A 1024 -17.56 -21.01 -30.29
CA PRO A 1024 -18.72 -21.90 -30.40
C PRO A 1024 -18.46 -23.13 -31.28
N HIS A 1025 -17.40 -23.13 -32.11
CA HIS A 1025 -17.03 -24.31 -32.90
C HIS A 1025 -16.37 -25.41 -32.04
N ALA A 1026 -16.01 -25.13 -30.78
CA ALA A 1026 -15.61 -26.18 -29.83
C ALA A 1026 -16.80 -27.10 -29.45
N GLU A 1027 -18.04 -26.64 -29.67
CA GLU A 1027 -19.28 -27.25 -29.23
C GLU A 1027 -19.23 -27.72 -27.76
N PRO A 1028 -19.00 -26.78 -26.83
CA PRO A 1028 -18.97 -27.09 -25.42
C PRO A 1028 -20.40 -27.30 -24.88
N CYS A 1029 -20.53 -28.24 -23.96
CA CYS A 1029 -21.75 -28.53 -23.21
C CYS A 1029 -21.47 -28.29 -21.72
N LEU A 1030 -22.35 -27.53 -21.07
CA LEU A 1030 -22.39 -27.39 -19.61
C LEU A 1030 -23.55 -28.22 -19.08
N PHE A 1031 -23.26 -29.17 -18.20
CA PHE A 1031 -24.26 -29.97 -17.50
C PHE A 1031 -24.38 -29.47 -16.06
N THR A 1032 -25.62 -29.32 -15.60
CA THR A 1032 -25.97 -28.98 -14.21
C THR A 1032 -27.14 -29.84 -13.74
N ALA A 1033 -27.47 -29.79 -12.45
CA ALA A 1033 -28.67 -30.45 -11.94
C ALA A 1033 -29.97 -29.99 -12.65
N GLN A 1034 -30.00 -28.74 -13.14
CA GLN A 1034 -31.17 -28.15 -13.80
C GLN A 1034 -31.31 -28.57 -15.28
N GLY A 1035 -30.24 -29.01 -15.93
CA GLY A 1035 -30.28 -29.42 -17.33
C GLY A 1035 -28.94 -29.27 -18.04
N ILE A 1036 -28.99 -29.17 -19.36
CA ILE A 1036 -27.82 -29.12 -20.22
C ILE A 1036 -27.87 -27.83 -21.05
N THR A 1037 -26.82 -27.03 -20.99
CA THR A 1037 -26.62 -25.88 -21.88
C THR A 1037 -25.61 -26.25 -22.95
N ARG A 1038 -26.08 -26.39 -24.19
CA ARG A 1038 -25.24 -26.66 -25.36
C ARG A 1038 -24.94 -25.36 -26.09
N CYS A 1039 -23.68 -25.14 -26.47
CA CYS A 1039 -23.32 -24.11 -27.43
C CYS A 1039 -22.93 -24.76 -28.77
N SER A 1040 -23.34 -24.13 -29.86
CA SER A 1040 -22.97 -24.52 -31.23
C SER A 1040 -22.77 -23.28 -32.09
N ALA A 1041 -22.01 -23.41 -33.18
CA ALA A 1041 -21.88 -22.33 -34.15
C ALA A 1041 -23.08 -22.36 -35.13
N ALA A 1042 -23.92 -21.33 -35.09
CA ALA A 1042 -25.06 -21.17 -36.00
C ALA A 1042 -24.62 -20.84 -37.44
N THR A 1043 -23.42 -20.29 -37.60
CA THR A 1043 -22.87 -19.91 -38.91
C THR A 1043 -21.40 -20.33 -39.02
N ARG A 1044 -20.90 -20.42 -40.26
CA ARG A 1044 -19.45 -20.63 -40.53
C ARG A 1044 -18.57 -19.55 -39.87
N GLY A 1045 -19.11 -18.32 -39.74
CA GLY A 1045 -18.45 -17.22 -39.05
C GLY A 1045 -18.33 -17.39 -37.53
N GLY A 1046 -18.92 -18.43 -36.94
CA GLY A 1046 -18.82 -18.70 -35.50
C GLY A 1046 -19.77 -17.86 -34.67
N GLN A 1047 -20.97 -17.54 -35.16
CA GLN A 1047 -22.00 -16.97 -34.30
C GLN A 1047 -22.49 -18.03 -33.32
N ALA A 1048 -22.32 -17.80 -32.02
CA ALA A 1048 -22.75 -18.75 -30.99
C ALA A 1048 -24.29 -18.84 -30.90
N ALA A 1049 -24.81 -20.06 -30.83
CA ALA A 1049 -26.19 -20.37 -30.50
C ALA A 1049 -26.23 -21.27 -29.27
N PHE A 1050 -26.99 -20.85 -28.26
CA PHE A 1050 -27.17 -21.56 -27.00
C PHE A 1050 -28.51 -22.27 -26.96
N GLN A 1051 -28.50 -23.54 -26.60
CA GLN A 1051 -29.69 -24.38 -26.50
C GLN A 1051 -29.76 -25.03 -25.11
N GLY A 1052 -30.84 -24.76 -24.37
CA GLY A 1052 -31.18 -25.51 -23.17
C GLY A 1052 -31.81 -26.86 -23.55
N CYS A 1053 -31.32 -27.94 -22.96
CA CYS A 1053 -31.85 -29.29 -23.16
C CYS A 1053 -32.14 -29.93 -21.80
N ASP A 1054 -33.27 -30.61 -21.67
CA ASP A 1054 -33.53 -31.48 -20.52
C ASP A 1054 -32.64 -32.73 -20.60
N TRP A 1055 -32.34 -33.33 -19.44
CA TRP A 1055 -31.54 -34.55 -19.35
C TRP A 1055 -32.09 -35.73 -20.16
N SER A 1056 -33.40 -35.77 -20.40
CA SER A 1056 -34.07 -36.81 -21.19
C SER A 1056 -34.34 -36.40 -22.64
N SER A 1057 -34.07 -35.15 -23.03
CA SER A 1057 -34.46 -34.62 -24.33
C SER A 1057 -33.63 -35.21 -25.47
N ASP A 1058 -34.30 -35.66 -26.54
CA ASP A 1058 -33.67 -36.04 -27.80
C ASP A 1058 -33.04 -34.84 -28.52
N ALA A 1059 -33.40 -33.61 -28.11
CA ALA A 1059 -32.83 -32.38 -28.68
C ALA A 1059 -31.32 -32.26 -28.40
N PHE A 1060 -30.82 -32.90 -27.34
CA PHE A 1060 -29.38 -32.99 -27.08
C PHE A 1060 -28.67 -33.79 -28.17
N ASP A 1061 -29.29 -34.86 -28.67
CA ASP A 1061 -28.71 -35.77 -29.67
C ASP A 1061 -28.80 -35.21 -31.10
N ALA A 1062 -29.45 -34.04 -31.28
CA ALA A 1062 -29.57 -33.40 -32.58
C ALA A 1062 -28.19 -33.13 -33.22
N PRO A 1063 -28.04 -33.44 -34.53
CA PRO A 1063 -26.76 -33.32 -35.23
C PRO A 1063 -26.25 -31.88 -35.31
N ARG A 1064 -24.95 -31.76 -35.63
CA ARG A 1064 -24.17 -30.51 -35.68
C ARG A 1064 -24.77 -29.42 -36.58
N PHE A 1065 -25.42 -29.81 -37.66
CA PHE A 1065 -26.09 -28.91 -38.60
C PHE A 1065 -27.57 -29.29 -38.63
N PRO A 1066 -28.47 -28.53 -38.00
CA PRO A 1066 -29.89 -28.72 -38.24
C PRO A 1066 -30.13 -28.54 -39.74
N ASN A 1067 -30.88 -29.47 -40.34
CA ASN A 1067 -31.33 -29.33 -41.72
C ASN A 1067 -31.96 -27.93 -41.89
N PRO A 1068 -31.59 -27.15 -42.92
CA PRO A 1068 -32.28 -25.89 -43.21
C PRO A 1068 -33.77 -26.10 -43.47
#